data_AF-A0A914Q5G5-F1
#
_entry.id   AF-A0A914Q5G5-F1
#
_cell.length_a   1.000
_cell.length_b   1.000
_cell.length_c   1.000
_cell.angle_alpha   90.00
_cell.angle_beta   90.00
_cell.angle_gamma   90.00
#
_symmetry.space_group_name_H-M   'P 1'
#
loop_
_entity.id
_entity.type
_entity.pdbx_description
1 polymer ?
#
loop_
_entity_poly.entity_id
_entity_poly.type
_entity_poly.pdbx_seq_one_letter_code
_entity_poly.pdbx_strand_id
1 'polypeptide(L)'
;MPVKVRVSYQKLLKVFVLNALHHRPPKPQKRRYLFRSFKSTKFFQTTTIDWVEAGLQVLRQGYNMLNLLIHRKNLNYLHLDYNFNLKPVKTLTTKERKKSRFGNAFHLCREILRLTKLVVDAHVQYRLNNVDAYQLSDGLQYLFAHVGQVTGMYRYKYKLMRQVRMCKDLKHLIYYRFNTGPVGKGPGCGFWAPGWRVWIFFMRGITPLLERWLGNLLSRQFEGRHSKGVAKTVTKQRVESHFDLELRAAVMHDILDMMPEGVKQNKARVILQHLSEAWRCWKANIPWKVPGLPTPVENMILRYVKAKADWWTNSAHFNRERVRRGATVDKTVCKKNLGRLTRLYLKAEQERQHNYLKDGPYMSAEEAVAIFTTTVNWLELRRFSHIPFPPLSYKHDTKLLILALERLKEAYSVKNRLNQSQREELALIEQAYDNPHEALSRIKRHILTSRSFKEVGIEFMDLYSHLIPVYDIEPLEKVTDAYIDQYLWYEADKRHLFPNWVKPADTEPPPILVYKWAQGINNLQNVWETSEGECNVLLEAKLEKLCEKIDLTFLSRLLRLIVDHNIADYMTAKNNVTINYKDMNHTNTYGLIRGLQFSSFIVQYYGLIMDLLILGMRRANEIAGPPECPNDFVSFQDTETENCHPVRLYCRYVDKIWLFMRFDADETRDLIQRYLAEHPDPNNENVVGYNNKKCWPRDSRMRLMKHDVNLGRAAFWDIKNRLPRSLTTVEWESSFVSVYSKDNPNLLFDMCGFECRILPKCRTANVEFVHRDGIWHLQNEMTKERTAQCFLKVDEESMQKFHNRIRQILMSSGSTTFTKIVNKWNTALIGLMTYYREAVVNTQELLDLLVKCENKIQTRIKIGLNSKMPARFPPVVFYTPKEIGGLGMLSMGHVLIPQSDLRWIKQTDAGGVTHFRSGMTHDEEQTIPNLYRYIQPWEAEIVDSQRVWAEYALKRQEANTQNRRLTLEDLDDSWDRGDGVYELNLKLIKF
;
A
#
# COMPACT_ATOMS: atom_id res chain seq x y z
N MET A 1 -11.00 -20.54 38.26
CA MET A 1 -9.71 -19.86 38.03
C MET A 1 -9.87 -18.69 37.07
N PRO A 2 -9.48 -17.46 37.43
CA PRO A 2 -9.49 -16.31 36.53
C PRO A 2 -8.65 -16.55 35.26
N VAL A 3 -8.97 -15.87 34.14
CA VAL A 3 -8.21 -15.95 32.87
C VAL A 3 -6.71 -15.74 33.09
N LYS A 4 -6.36 -14.74 33.92
CA LYS A 4 -4.98 -14.43 34.32
C LYS A 4 -4.20 -15.65 34.81
N VAL A 5 -4.84 -16.52 35.62
CA VAL A 5 -4.20 -17.71 36.18
C VAL A 5 -4.14 -18.83 35.13
N ARG A 6 -5.22 -19.05 34.37
CA ARG A 6 -5.25 -20.05 33.27
C ARG A 6 -4.13 -19.82 32.25
N VAL A 7 -3.92 -18.57 31.84
CA VAL A 7 -2.82 -18.20 30.93
C VAL A 7 -1.44 -18.44 31.56
N SER A 8 -1.28 -18.20 32.86
CA SER A 8 -0.03 -18.51 33.58
C SER A 8 0.28 -20.02 33.55
N TYR A 9 -0.71 -20.87 33.82
CA TYR A 9 -0.55 -22.33 33.72
C TYR A 9 -0.09 -22.76 32.33
N GLN A 10 -0.78 -22.28 31.28
CA GLN A 10 -0.43 -22.59 29.89
C GLN A 10 1.01 -22.16 29.55
N LYS A 11 1.45 -20.98 30.00
CA LYS A 11 2.82 -20.50 29.78
C LYS A 11 3.87 -21.33 30.50
N LEU A 12 3.61 -21.74 31.74
CA LEU A 12 4.52 -22.59 32.51
C LEU A 12 4.62 -23.98 31.87
N LEU A 13 3.50 -24.57 31.44
CA LEU A 13 3.48 -25.81 30.65
C LEU A 13 4.27 -25.68 29.35
N LYS A 14 4.08 -24.57 28.61
CA LYS A 14 4.87 -24.28 27.41
C LYS A 14 6.37 -24.26 27.69
N VAL A 15 6.81 -23.62 28.79
CA VAL A 15 8.22 -23.60 29.17
C VAL A 15 8.72 -25.00 29.53
N PHE A 16 7.92 -25.79 30.25
CA PHE A 16 8.24 -27.18 30.59
C PHE A 16 8.43 -28.04 29.33
N VAL A 17 7.47 -28.01 28.41
CA VAL A 17 7.52 -28.74 27.13
C VAL A 17 8.72 -28.30 26.28
N LEU A 18 9.00 -26.99 26.18
CA LEU A 18 10.16 -26.50 25.43
C LEU A 18 11.49 -26.98 26.04
N ASN A 19 11.59 -27.08 27.36
CA ASN A 19 12.79 -27.61 28.01
C ASN A 19 12.96 -29.11 27.72
N ALA A 20 11.86 -29.88 27.73
CA ALA A 20 11.88 -31.31 27.41
C ALA A 20 12.23 -31.56 25.93
N LEU A 21 11.58 -30.82 25.02
CA LEU A 21 11.77 -30.97 23.56
C LEU A 21 13.20 -30.68 23.11
N HIS A 22 13.82 -29.65 23.68
CA HIS A 22 15.20 -29.26 23.34
C HIS A 22 16.25 -29.85 24.29
N HIS A 23 15.87 -30.82 25.13
CA HIS A 23 16.82 -31.52 25.96
C HIS A 23 17.77 -32.35 25.08
N ARG A 24 19.07 -32.13 25.24
CA ARG A 24 20.13 -32.96 24.66
C ARG A 24 20.93 -33.58 25.80
N PRO A 25 21.31 -34.87 25.71
CA PRO A 25 22.16 -35.48 26.73
C PRO A 25 23.45 -34.65 26.88
N PRO A 26 23.92 -34.41 28.10
CA PRO A 26 25.12 -33.62 28.32
C PRO A 26 26.32 -34.31 27.66
N LYS A 27 27.03 -33.60 26.79
CA LYS A 27 28.25 -34.13 26.16
C LYS A 27 29.28 -34.43 27.25
N PRO A 28 30.01 -35.55 27.19
CA PRO A 28 31.11 -35.82 28.12
C PRO A 28 32.15 -34.70 27.97
N GLN A 29 32.48 -34.04 29.08
CA GLN A 29 33.47 -32.97 29.13
C GLN A 29 34.45 -33.24 30.27
N LYS A 30 35.72 -32.86 30.09
CA LYS A 30 36.71 -32.89 31.17
C LYS A 30 36.23 -32.00 32.31
N ARG A 31 36.07 -32.57 33.51
CA ARG A 31 35.64 -31.83 34.70
C ARG A 31 36.71 -30.78 35.05
N ARG A 32 36.34 -29.50 35.01
CA ARG A 32 37.18 -28.36 35.39
C ARG A 32 36.68 -27.78 36.71
N TYR A 33 37.43 -27.99 37.79
CA TYR A 33 37.05 -27.54 39.13
C TYR A 33 37.73 -26.21 39.49
N LEU A 34 37.10 -25.09 39.13
CA LEU A 34 37.67 -23.74 39.28
C LEU A 34 38.14 -23.43 40.71
N PHE A 35 37.30 -23.68 41.72
CA PHE A 35 37.66 -23.39 43.12
C PHE A 35 38.73 -24.33 43.67
N ARG A 36 38.86 -25.56 43.17
CA ARG A 36 39.99 -26.44 43.53
C ARG A 36 41.30 -25.88 42.97
N SER A 37 41.26 -25.38 41.74
CA SER A 37 42.40 -24.71 41.12
C SER A 37 42.76 -23.39 41.80
N PHE A 38 41.80 -22.63 42.34
CA PHE A 38 42.10 -21.44 43.13
C PHE A 38 42.72 -21.80 44.49
N LYS A 39 42.15 -22.78 45.19
CA LYS A 39 42.65 -23.25 46.50
C LYS A 39 44.07 -23.81 46.43
N SER A 40 44.49 -24.40 45.31
CA SER A 40 45.86 -24.89 45.14
C SER A 40 46.91 -23.77 45.00
N THR A 41 46.49 -22.51 44.83
CA THR A 41 47.41 -21.37 44.73
C THR A 41 47.60 -20.69 46.08
N LYS A 42 48.76 -20.04 46.27
CA LYS A 42 49.05 -19.26 47.49
C LYS A 42 48.13 -18.05 47.72
N PHE A 43 47.35 -17.62 46.72
CA PHE A 43 46.53 -16.41 46.77
C PHE A 43 45.16 -16.61 47.43
N PHE A 44 44.72 -17.85 47.67
CA PHE A 44 43.40 -18.15 48.22
C PHE A 44 43.50 -19.04 49.46
N GLN A 45 42.84 -18.63 50.54
CA GLN A 45 42.71 -19.37 51.80
C GLN A 45 41.27 -19.85 52.01
N THR A 46 41.06 -20.83 52.90
CA THR A 46 39.73 -21.37 53.23
C THR A 46 39.37 -21.08 54.68
N THR A 47 38.15 -20.59 54.94
CA THR A 47 37.61 -20.35 56.28
C THR A 47 36.11 -20.68 56.31
N THR A 48 35.53 -20.76 57.50
CA THR A 48 34.08 -20.85 57.74
C THR A 48 33.55 -19.53 58.26
N ILE A 49 32.41 -19.07 57.77
CA ILE A 49 31.88 -17.73 58.07
C ILE A 49 30.34 -17.72 57.98
N ASP A 50 29.69 -16.79 58.69
CA ASP A 50 28.24 -16.58 58.55
C ASP A 50 27.90 -16.16 57.11
N TRP A 51 26.76 -16.64 56.58
CA TRP A 51 26.28 -16.32 55.25
C TRP A 51 26.02 -14.81 55.08
N VAL A 52 25.49 -14.15 56.12
CA VAL A 52 25.25 -12.69 56.07
C VAL A 52 26.56 -11.93 56.00
N GLU A 53 27.56 -12.36 56.77
CA GLU A 53 28.90 -11.77 56.73
C GLU A 53 29.57 -11.97 55.36
N ALA A 54 29.52 -13.18 54.80
CA ALA A 54 29.99 -13.45 53.44
C ALA A 54 29.27 -12.58 52.40
N GLY A 55 27.95 -12.41 52.53
CA GLY A 55 27.13 -11.56 51.67
C GLY A 55 27.58 -10.10 51.71
N LEU A 56 27.77 -9.54 52.92
CA LEU A 56 28.27 -8.17 53.10
C LEU A 56 29.67 -7.98 52.53
N GLN A 57 30.56 -8.97 52.69
CA GLN A 57 31.90 -8.95 52.10
C GLN A 57 31.84 -8.92 50.56
N VAL A 58 31.03 -9.78 49.93
CA VAL A 58 30.84 -9.80 48.47
C VAL A 58 30.33 -8.45 47.95
N LEU A 59 29.41 -7.81 48.67
CA LEU A 59 28.87 -6.50 48.29
C LEU A 59 29.91 -5.39 48.39
N ARG A 60 30.68 -5.36 49.48
CA ARG A 60 31.79 -4.42 49.66
C ARG A 60 32.85 -4.58 48.57
N GLN A 61 33.22 -5.82 48.27
CA GLN A 61 34.15 -6.15 47.20
C GLN A 61 33.61 -5.69 45.84
N GLY A 62 32.36 -6.02 45.51
CA GLY A 62 31.72 -5.62 44.26
C GLY A 62 31.62 -4.09 44.10
N TYR A 63 31.27 -3.38 45.17
CA TYR A 63 31.25 -1.91 45.20
C TYR A 63 32.64 -1.34 44.89
N ASN A 64 33.66 -1.80 45.61
CA ASN A 64 35.04 -1.35 45.44
C ASN A 64 35.57 -1.66 44.03
N MET A 65 35.32 -2.85 43.49
CA MET A 65 35.73 -3.22 42.12
C MET A 65 35.14 -2.27 41.07
N LEU A 66 33.84 -1.97 41.17
CA LEU A 66 33.19 -1.04 40.23
C LEU A 66 33.67 0.40 40.42
N ASN A 67 33.87 0.84 41.66
CA ASN A 67 34.34 2.19 41.95
C ASN A 67 35.80 2.40 41.50
N LEU A 68 36.67 1.43 41.75
CA LEU A 68 38.05 1.41 41.23
C LEU A 68 38.07 1.51 39.70
N LEU A 69 37.15 0.84 39.01
CA LEU A 69 37.06 0.94 37.55
C LEU A 69 36.59 2.34 37.07
N ILE A 70 35.72 3.01 37.83
CA ILE A 70 35.30 4.40 37.57
C ILE A 70 36.51 5.34 37.73
N HIS A 71 37.21 5.25 38.85
CA HIS A 71 38.39 6.07 39.13
C HIS A 71 39.56 5.78 38.19
N ARG A 72 39.82 4.52 37.84
CA ARG A 72 40.85 4.12 36.86
C ARG A 72 40.62 4.72 35.47
N LYS A 73 39.37 5.06 35.13
CA LYS A 73 39.01 5.75 33.89
C LYS A 73 39.02 7.28 34.01
N ASN A 74 39.38 7.82 35.17
CA ASN A 74 39.35 9.24 35.52
C ASN A 74 37.97 9.84 35.25
N LEU A 75 36.95 9.26 35.90
CA LEU A 75 35.53 9.66 35.80
C LEU A 75 35.02 10.24 37.12
N ASN A 76 35.74 11.22 37.69
CA ASN A 76 35.47 11.80 39.01
C ASN A 76 34.10 12.51 39.12
N TYR A 77 33.47 12.80 37.99
CA TYR A 77 32.13 13.38 37.89
C TYR A 77 31.00 12.34 37.92
N LEU A 78 31.34 11.06 38.14
CA LEU A 78 30.39 9.98 38.40
C LEU A 78 30.56 9.46 39.83
N HIS A 79 29.45 9.25 40.50
CA HIS A 79 29.39 8.63 41.82
C HIS A 79 28.58 7.35 41.76
N LEU A 80 29.13 6.26 42.32
CA LEU A 80 28.41 5.02 42.57
C LEU A 80 27.97 5.03 44.03
N ASP A 81 26.65 5.06 44.27
CA ASP A 81 26.14 4.93 45.63
C ASP A 81 26.18 3.46 46.11
N TYR A 82 26.07 3.24 47.42
CA TYR A 82 26.12 1.90 48.01
C TYR A 82 24.98 0.99 47.57
N ASN A 83 23.86 1.54 47.09
CA ASN A 83 22.76 0.80 46.47
C ASN A 83 22.99 0.54 44.98
N PHE A 84 24.24 0.70 44.53
CA PHE A 84 24.71 0.49 43.18
C PHE A 84 24.04 1.38 42.14
N ASN A 85 23.51 2.56 42.48
CA ASN A 85 23.09 3.55 41.49
C ASN A 85 24.28 4.37 41.01
N LEU A 86 24.45 4.46 39.69
CA LEU A 86 25.45 5.33 39.08
C LEU A 86 24.81 6.68 38.76
N LYS A 87 25.27 7.75 39.39
CA LYS A 87 24.73 9.11 39.25
C LYS A 87 25.84 10.08 38.81
N PRO A 88 25.55 11.07 37.96
CA PRO A 88 26.46 12.17 37.72
C PRO A 88 26.44 13.13 38.92
N VAL A 89 27.61 13.62 39.34
CA VAL A 89 27.73 14.60 40.43
C VAL A 89 27.33 16.01 39.98
N LYS A 90 27.48 16.28 38.67
CA LYS A 90 27.14 17.55 38.02
C LYS A 90 26.55 17.28 36.64
N THR A 91 25.96 18.30 36.02
CA THR A 91 25.59 18.23 34.60
C THR A 91 26.84 18.01 33.74
N LEU A 92 26.84 16.93 32.94
CA LEU A 92 28.01 16.53 32.16
C LEU A 92 28.07 17.24 30.81
N THR A 93 29.27 17.69 30.43
CA THR A 93 29.56 18.14 29.07
C THR A 93 29.41 16.97 28.07
N THR A 94 29.26 17.28 26.78
CA THR A 94 29.19 16.25 25.73
C THR A 94 30.44 15.37 25.66
N LYS A 95 31.63 15.93 25.96
CA LYS A 95 32.90 15.19 26.03
C LYS A 95 32.91 14.22 27.22
N GLU A 96 32.55 14.70 28.41
CA GLU A 96 32.42 13.88 29.62
C GLU A 96 31.39 12.75 29.41
N ARG A 97 30.20 13.06 28.88
CA ARG A 97 29.14 12.09 28.61
C ARG A 97 29.57 10.99 27.61
N LYS A 98 30.35 11.34 26.58
CA LYS A 98 30.89 10.36 25.63
C LYS A 98 31.94 9.46 26.30
N LYS A 99 32.81 10.04 27.14
CA LYS A 99 33.86 9.29 27.88
C LYS A 99 33.28 8.34 28.93
N SER A 100 32.25 8.77 29.64
CA SER A 100 31.64 8.06 30.77
C SER A 100 30.57 7.04 30.40
N ARG A 101 30.26 6.90 29.10
CA ARG A 101 29.26 5.95 28.62
C ARG A 101 29.74 4.50 28.77
N PHE A 102 29.39 3.89 29.89
CA PHE A 102 29.63 2.47 30.13
C PHE A 102 28.76 1.57 29.22
N GLY A 103 29.27 0.38 28.95
CA GLY A 103 28.56 -0.64 28.17
C GLY A 103 27.77 -1.61 29.05
N ASN A 104 27.12 -2.58 28.40
CA ASN A 104 26.28 -3.57 29.09
C ASN A 104 27.03 -4.41 30.13
N ALA A 105 28.34 -4.67 29.95
CA ALA A 105 29.14 -5.45 30.89
C ALA A 105 29.14 -4.84 32.31
N PHE A 106 29.46 -3.55 32.39
CA PHE A 106 29.48 -2.80 33.65
C PHE A 106 28.08 -2.72 34.26
N HIS A 107 27.09 -2.28 33.49
CA HIS A 107 25.75 -2.06 34.02
C HIS A 107 25.03 -3.34 34.39
N LEU A 108 25.20 -4.45 33.65
CA LEU A 108 24.58 -5.72 34.01
C LEU A 108 25.21 -6.30 35.29
N CYS A 109 26.54 -6.21 35.45
CA CYS A 109 27.21 -6.61 36.70
C CYS A 109 26.72 -5.77 37.88
N ARG A 110 26.65 -4.45 37.72
CA ARG A 110 26.11 -3.51 38.71
C ARG A 110 24.69 -3.88 39.15
N GLU A 111 23.79 -4.19 38.22
CA GLU A 111 22.41 -4.55 38.56
C GLU A 111 22.29 -5.95 39.21
N ILE A 112 23.20 -6.89 38.92
CA ILE A 112 23.27 -8.18 39.62
C ILE A 112 23.73 -7.97 41.07
N LEU A 113 24.75 -7.13 41.28
CA LEU A 113 25.20 -6.75 42.62
C LEU A 113 24.09 -6.01 43.37
N ARG A 114 23.31 -5.16 42.70
CA ARG A 114 22.11 -4.55 43.28
C ARG A 114 21.08 -5.58 43.74
N LEU A 115 20.75 -6.57 42.91
CA LEU A 115 19.82 -7.64 43.29
C LEU A 115 20.35 -8.42 44.51
N THR A 116 21.64 -8.75 44.50
CA THR A 116 22.31 -9.43 45.60
C THR A 116 22.26 -8.58 46.87
N LYS A 117 22.46 -7.26 46.74
CA LYS A 117 22.38 -6.32 47.85
C LYS A 117 21.02 -6.32 48.49
N LEU A 118 19.95 -6.22 47.70
CA LEU A 118 18.59 -6.23 48.21
C LEU A 118 18.25 -7.51 48.99
N VAL A 119 18.76 -8.66 48.53
CA VAL A 119 18.56 -9.94 49.22
C VAL A 119 19.34 -9.96 50.54
N VAL A 120 20.63 -9.61 50.54
CA VAL A 120 21.46 -9.61 51.76
C VAL A 120 20.96 -8.58 52.76
N ASP A 121 20.62 -7.37 52.34
CA ASP A 121 20.07 -6.33 53.21
C ASP A 121 18.78 -6.80 53.91
N ALA A 122 17.90 -7.54 53.22
CA ALA A 122 16.71 -8.11 53.85
C ALA A 122 17.08 -9.07 55.00
N HIS A 123 18.08 -9.92 54.79
CA HIS A 123 18.62 -10.78 55.85
C HIS A 123 19.30 -9.99 56.97
N VAL A 124 20.00 -8.89 56.65
CA VAL A 124 20.60 -8.01 57.66
C VAL A 124 19.52 -7.38 58.53
N GLN A 125 18.44 -6.85 57.93
CA GLN A 125 17.33 -6.25 58.70
C GLN A 125 16.65 -7.27 59.62
N TYR A 126 16.49 -8.51 59.15
CA TYR A 126 16.02 -9.62 59.99
C TYR A 126 16.98 -9.89 61.16
N ARG A 127 18.29 -9.95 60.90
CA ARG A 127 19.31 -10.23 61.94
C ARG A 127 19.53 -9.08 62.92
N LEU A 128 19.19 -7.85 62.52
CA LEU A 128 19.14 -6.68 63.40
C LEU A 128 17.83 -6.61 64.22
N ASN A 129 16.95 -7.62 64.10
CA ASN A 129 15.63 -7.66 64.74
C ASN A 129 14.70 -6.49 64.37
N ASN A 130 14.92 -5.85 63.21
CA ASN A 130 14.03 -4.79 62.69
C ASN A 130 12.81 -5.34 61.94
N VAL A 131 12.87 -6.62 61.52
CA VAL A 131 11.88 -7.29 60.67
C VAL A 131 11.70 -8.73 61.13
N ASP A 132 10.47 -9.24 61.11
CA ASP A 132 10.15 -10.61 61.51
C ASP A 132 10.47 -11.67 60.41
N ALA A 133 10.59 -12.94 60.77
CA ALA A 133 10.89 -14.06 59.86
C ALA A 133 9.86 -14.22 58.73
N TYR A 134 8.57 -13.99 59.03
CA TYR A 134 7.51 -14.04 58.01
C TYR A 134 7.63 -12.86 57.03
N GLN A 135 7.95 -11.68 57.54
CA GLN A 135 8.20 -10.48 56.72
C GLN A 135 9.47 -10.61 55.87
N LEU A 136 10.53 -11.24 56.39
CA LEU A 136 11.71 -11.61 55.60
C LEU A 136 11.30 -12.53 54.44
N SER A 137 10.52 -13.57 54.72
CA SER A 137 10.10 -14.55 53.72
C SER A 137 9.22 -13.92 52.63
N ASP A 138 8.25 -13.07 53.01
CA ASP A 138 7.44 -12.29 52.07
C ASP A 138 8.30 -11.28 51.28
N GLY A 139 9.25 -10.62 51.93
CA GLY A 139 10.22 -9.73 51.31
C GLY A 139 11.06 -10.43 50.23
N LEU A 140 11.58 -11.63 50.51
CA LEU A 140 12.30 -12.44 49.52
C LEU A 140 11.39 -12.84 48.35
N GLN A 141 10.15 -13.24 48.63
CA GLN A 141 9.18 -13.56 47.58
C GLN A 141 8.93 -12.34 46.69
N TYR A 142 8.71 -11.18 47.31
CA TYR A 142 8.50 -9.92 46.60
C TYR A 142 9.68 -9.58 45.71
N LEU A 143 10.92 -9.63 46.24
CA LEU A 143 12.14 -9.35 45.49
C LEU A 143 12.27 -10.25 44.26
N PHE A 144 12.16 -11.57 44.42
CA PHE A 144 12.31 -12.51 43.29
C PHE A 144 11.15 -12.45 42.28
N ALA A 145 9.95 -12.07 42.71
CA ALA A 145 8.82 -11.85 41.82
C ALA A 145 8.89 -10.51 41.05
N HIS A 146 9.57 -9.50 41.62
CA HIS A 146 9.58 -8.12 41.11
C HIS A 146 10.97 -7.60 40.73
N VAL A 147 11.94 -8.47 40.41
CA VAL A 147 13.29 -8.07 39.96
C VAL A 147 13.26 -7.03 38.83
N GLY A 148 12.30 -7.13 37.90
CA GLY A 148 12.16 -6.14 36.81
C GLY A 148 11.72 -4.74 37.27
N GLN A 149 11.18 -4.60 38.48
CA GLN A 149 10.77 -3.33 39.08
C GLN A 149 11.81 -2.80 40.08
N VAL A 150 12.36 -3.67 40.93
CA VAL A 150 13.35 -3.27 41.96
C VAL A 150 14.77 -3.08 41.40
N THR A 151 15.07 -3.65 40.23
CA THR A 151 16.31 -3.43 39.49
C THR A 151 16.04 -2.79 38.13
N GLY A 152 17.07 -2.65 37.30
CA GLY A 152 16.98 -2.24 35.90
C GLY A 152 17.57 -3.24 34.91
N MET A 153 17.77 -4.52 35.28
CA MET A 153 18.55 -5.48 34.48
C MET A 153 18.06 -5.66 33.03
N TYR A 154 16.74 -5.59 32.82
CA TYR A 154 16.14 -5.75 31.48
C TYR A 154 16.60 -4.69 30.47
N ARG A 155 17.06 -3.52 30.93
CA ARG A 155 17.59 -2.44 30.05
C ARG A 155 18.91 -2.85 29.39
N TYR A 156 19.75 -3.57 30.12
CA TYR A 156 21.09 -3.98 29.68
C TYR A 156 21.11 -5.40 29.09
N LYS A 157 20.08 -6.20 29.37
CA LYS A 157 19.82 -7.49 28.72
C LYS A 157 18.32 -7.81 28.66
N TYR A 158 17.67 -7.43 27.57
CA TYR A 158 16.20 -7.56 27.43
C TYR A 158 15.69 -9.01 27.42
N LYS A 159 16.52 -10.00 27.05
CA LYS A 159 16.14 -11.43 27.10
C LYS A 159 15.72 -11.90 28.51
N LEU A 160 16.15 -11.18 29.56
CA LEU A 160 15.73 -11.37 30.95
C LEU A 160 14.22 -11.24 31.18
N MET A 161 13.49 -10.58 30.25
CA MET A 161 12.02 -10.57 30.26
C MET A 161 11.39 -11.97 30.19
N ARG A 162 12.14 -13.00 29.78
CA ARG A 162 11.72 -14.40 29.92
C ARG A 162 11.56 -14.78 31.40
N GLN A 163 12.58 -14.52 32.22
CA GLN A 163 12.58 -14.82 33.65
C GLN A 163 11.55 -13.97 34.40
N VAL A 164 11.49 -12.67 34.13
CA VAL A 164 10.52 -11.77 34.78
C VAL A 164 9.07 -12.23 34.52
N ARG A 165 8.75 -12.65 33.29
CA ARG A 165 7.42 -13.21 32.99
C ARG A 165 7.17 -14.53 33.71
N MET A 166 8.16 -15.43 33.73
CA MET A 166 8.06 -16.70 34.45
C MET A 166 7.83 -16.49 35.96
N CYS A 167 8.52 -15.56 36.60
CA CYS A 167 8.30 -15.24 38.02
C CYS A 167 6.90 -14.64 38.26
N LYS A 168 6.38 -13.82 37.33
CA LYS A 168 4.98 -13.35 37.41
C LYS A 168 3.98 -14.49 37.26
N ASP A 169 4.23 -15.42 36.33
CA ASP A 169 3.37 -16.58 36.12
C ASP A 169 3.37 -17.50 37.35
N LEU A 170 4.53 -17.75 37.96
CA LEU A 170 4.68 -18.46 39.24
C LEU A 170 3.98 -17.73 40.39
N LYS A 171 4.08 -16.40 40.47
CA LYS A 171 3.36 -15.60 41.47
C LYS A 171 1.85 -15.83 41.35
N HIS A 172 1.29 -15.81 40.14
CA HIS A 172 -0.15 -16.04 39.94
C HIS A 172 -0.57 -17.45 40.38
N LEU A 173 0.25 -18.46 40.06
CA LEU A 173 0.02 -19.84 40.45
C LEU A 173 0.02 -20.00 41.97
N ILE A 174 1.07 -19.52 42.63
CA ILE A 174 1.26 -19.63 44.08
C ILE A 174 0.16 -18.86 44.81
N TYR A 175 -0.08 -17.60 44.45
CA TYR A 175 -1.01 -16.74 45.20
C TYR A 175 -2.46 -17.21 45.06
N TYR A 176 -2.86 -17.72 43.89
CA TYR A 176 -4.20 -18.26 43.73
C TYR A 176 -4.42 -19.51 44.59
N ARG A 177 -3.38 -20.33 44.81
CA ARG A 177 -3.46 -21.51 45.68
C ARG A 177 -3.32 -21.15 47.16
N PHE A 178 -2.47 -20.17 47.49
CA PHE A 178 -2.16 -19.77 48.86
C PHE A 178 -3.26 -18.91 49.49
N ASN A 179 -3.80 -17.93 48.75
CA ASN A 179 -4.86 -17.05 49.23
C ASN A 179 -6.25 -17.67 48.96
N THR A 180 -6.49 -18.86 49.51
CA THR A 180 -7.77 -19.59 49.42
C THR A 180 -8.29 -19.87 50.84
N GLY A 181 -9.62 -19.89 51.02
CA GLY A 181 -10.23 -20.13 52.32
C GLY A 181 -10.18 -18.87 53.22
N PRO A 182 -9.80 -18.99 54.51
CA PRO A 182 -9.72 -17.84 55.43
C PRO A 182 -8.63 -16.81 55.07
N VAL A 183 -7.65 -17.19 54.24
CA VAL A 183 -6.52 -16.32 53.88
C VAL A 183 -6.93 -15.34 52.78
N GLY A 184 -7.04 -14.06 53.15
CA GLY A 184 -7.45 -12.98 52.26
C GLY A 184 -6.42 -12.56 51.20
N LYS A 185 -6.79 -11.55 50.40
CA LYS A 185 -5.89 -10.90 49.44
C LYS A 185 -5.05 -9.84 50.16
N GLY A 186 -3.81 -10.16 50.51
CA GLY A 186 -2.88 -9.23 51.14
C GLY A 186 -1.41 -9.65 50.97
N PRO A 187 -0.46 -8.82 51.46
CA PRO A 187 0.91 -9.25 51.70
C PRO A 187 0.95 -10.37 52.76
N GLY A 188 1.96 -11.25 52.73
CA GLY A 188 2.07 -12.38 53.67
C GLY A 188 2.32 -13.75 53.01
N CYS A 189 2.70 -13.78 51.73
CA CYS A 189 3.00 -15.03 51.01
C CYS A 189 4.52 -15.23 50.90
N GLY A 190 5.12 -15.90 51.88
CA GLY A 190 6.57 -16.13 51.95
C GLY A 190 7.15 -17.25 51.07
N PHE A 191 6.45 -17.72 50.03
CA PHE A 191 6.88 -18.90 49.26
C PHE A 191 7.84 -18.55 48.10
N TRP A 192 9.07 -18.16 48.45
CA TRP A 192 10.06 -17.58 47.53
C TRP A 192 10.89 -18.58 46.70
N ALA A 193 10.89 -19.86 47.07
CA ALA A 193 11.76 -20.88 46.46
C ALA A 193 11.61 -21.02 44.93
N PRO A 194 10.40 -21.01 44.33
CA PRO A 194 10.28 -21.09 42.87
C PRO A 194 10.89 -19.89 42.14
N GLY A 195 10.69 -18.68 42.66
CA GLY A 195 11.27 -17.45 42.12
C GLY A 195 12.80 -17.47 42.21
N TRP A 196 13.33 -17.86 43.37
CA TRP A 196 14.77 -18.00 43.59
C TRP A 196 15.42 -18.96 42.59
N ARG A 197 14.86 -20.16 42.37
CA ARG A 197 15.37 -21.14 41.39
C ARG A 197 15.49 -20.55 39.98
N VAL A 198 14.50 -19.77 39.54
CA VAL A 198 14.53 -19.12 38.22
C VAL A 198 15.73 -18.19 38.10
N TRP A 199 16.05 -17.42 39.15
CA TRP A 199 17.19 -16.50 39.15
C TRP A 199 18.53 -17.22 39.27
N ILE A 200 18.61 -18.32 40.02
CA ILE A 200 19.83 -19.16 40.04
C ILE A 200 20.10 -19.78 38.67
N PHE A 201 19.08 -20.32 37.98
CA PHE A 201 19.25 -20.82 36.62
C PHE A 201 19.59 -19.73 35.60
N PHE A 202 19.12 -18.50 35.82
CA PHE A 202 19.59 -17.35 35.06
C PHE A 202 21.08 -17.10 35.30
N MET A 203 21.53 -17.13 36.55
CA MET A 203 22.94 -16.93 36.90
C MET A 203 23.83 -18.00 36.25
N ARG A 204 23.41 -19.28 36.27
CA ARG A 204 24.11 -20.37 35.57
C ARG A 204 24.45 -20.05 34.11
N GLY A 205 23.51 -19.44 33.38
CA GLY A 205 23.70 -19.07 31.98
C GLY A 205 24.38 -17.72 31.75
N ILE A 206 24.34 -16.81 32.74
CA ILE A 206 24.91 -15.46 32.60
C ILE A 206 26.38 -15.39 33.01
N THR A 207 26.82 -16.23 33.95
CA THR A 207 28.20 -16.25 34.46
C THR A 207 29.23 -16.33 33.33
N PRO A 208 29.23 -17.32 32.42
CA PRO A 208 30.24 -17.40 31.35
C PRO A 208 30.17 -16.21 30.37
N LEU A 209 28.98 -15.62 30.17
CA LEU A 209 28.82 -14.45 29.32
C LEU A 209 29.45 -13.21 29.95
N LEU A 210 29.22 -12.99 31.24
CA LEU A 210 29.76 -11.86 32.00
C LEU A 210 31.25 -12.01 32.23
N GLU A 211 31.76 -13.20 32.51
CA GLU A 211 33.21 -13.46 32.60
C GLU A 211 33.92 -13.02 31.34
N ARG A 212 33.43 -13.44 30.16
CA ARG A 212 33.99 -13.00 28.87
C ARG A 212 33.87 -11.48 28.68
N TRP A 213 32.73 -10.89 29.01
CA TRP A 213 32.51 -9.46 28.81
C TRP A 213 33.35 -8.59 29.73
N LEU A 214 33.47 -8.96 31.00
CA LEU A 214 34.30 -8.28 31.99
C LEU A 214 35.78 -8.54 31.70
N GLY A 215 36.17 -9.76 31.33
CA GLY A 215 37.52 -10.09 30.88
C GLY A 215 37.95 -9.20 29.70
N ASN A 216 37.13 -9.10 28.65
CA ASN A 216 37.41 -8.19 27.52
C ASN A 216 37.42 -6.71 27.92
N LEU A 217 36.59 -6.30 28.88
CA LEU A 217 36.57 -4.92 29.38
C LEU A 217 37.85 -4.58 30.13
N LEU A 218 38.31 -5.48 31.00
CA LEU A 218 39.53 -5.34 31.80
C LEU A 218 40.76 -5.41 30.93
N SER A 219 40.87 -6.43 30.05
CA SER A 219 41.99 -6.56 29.10
C SER A 219 42.13 -5.28 28.27
N ARG A 220 41.03 -4.75 27.71
CA ARG A 220 41.05 -3.48 26.98
C ARG A 220 41.41 -2.25 27.84
N GLN A 221 41.13 -2.30 29.14
CA GLN A 221 41.45 -1.19 30.06
C GLN A 221 42.93 -1.20 30.45
N PHE A 222 43.53 -2.37 30.58
CA PHE A 222 44.93 -2.53 31.00
C PHE A 222 45.89 -2.58 29.80
N GLU A 223 45.57 -3.35 28.76
CA GLU A 223 46.38 -3.54 27.54
C GLU A 223 46.10 -2.46 26.48
N GLY A 224 45.01 -1.70 26.63
CA GLY A 224 44.56 -0.74 25.63
C GLY A 224 43.76 -1.39 24.49
N ARG A 225 43.45 -0.60 23.45
CA ARG A 225 42.69 -1.07 22.28
C ARG A 225 43.63 -1.22 21.08
N HIS A 226 43.69 -2.42 20.53
CA HIS A 226 44.31 -2.69 19.23
C HIS A 226 43.57 -1.94 18.10
N SER A 227 44.24 -0.98 17.45
CA SER A 227 43.62 -0.11 16.44
C SER A 227 43.36 -0.80 15.08
N LYS A 228 44.22 -1.75 14.69
CA LYS A 228 44.13 -2.53 13.43
C LYS A 228 44.16 -4.05 13.62
N GLY A 229 43.97 -4.56 14.86
CA GLY A 229 44.15 -5.99 15.15
C GLY A 229 43.10 -6.94 14.56
N VAL A 230 41.92 -6.45 14.17
CA VAL A 230 40.85 -7.27 13.56
C VAL A 230 40.32 -6.59 12.30
N ALA A 231 40.38 -7.31 11.18
CA ALA A 231 39.80 -6.86 9.93
C ALA A 231 38.30 -6.60 10.10
N LYS A 232 37.82 -5.43 9.67
CA LYS A 232 36.42 -5.08 9.83
C LYS A 232 35.60 -5.81 8.77
N THR A 233 34.65 -6.63 9.20
CA THR A 233 33.69 -7.29 8.30
C THR A 233 32.86 -6.29 7.50
N VAL A 234 32.59 -6.62 6.23
CA VAL A 234 31.73 -5.82 5.35
C VAL A 234 30.27 -6.04 5.77
N THR A 235 29.73 -5.07 6.51
CA THR A 235 28.31 -5.04 6.89
C THR A 235 27.48 -4.26 5.88
N LYS A 236 26.15 -4.30 5.99
CA LYS A 236 25.20 -3.62 5.08
C LYS A 236 25.58 -2.18 4.71
N GLN A 237 26.12 -1.40 5.64
CA GLN A 237 26.50 0.00 5.41
C GLN A 237 27.70 0.17 4.47
N ARG A 238 28.54 -0.85 4.31
CA ARG A 238 29.81 -0.80 3.56
C ARG A 238 29.80 -1.60 2.27
N VAL A 239 28.70 -2.28 1.95
CA VAL A 239 28.61 -3.14 0.75
C VAL A 239 28.90 -2.35 -0.52
N GLU A 240 28.25 -1.20 -0.71
CA GLU A 240 28.45 -0.37 -1.91
C GLU A 240 29.87 0.21 -1.97
N SER A 241 30.39 0.75 -0.87
CA SER A 241 31.74 1.32 -0.82
C SER A 241 32.84 0.28 -1.01
N HIS A 242 32.64 -0.94 -0.50
CA HIS A 242 33.58 -2.03 -0.68
C HIS A 242 33.54 -2.58 -2.10
N PHE A 243 32.35 -2.71 -2.71
CA PHE A 243 32.23 -3.06 -4.13
C PHE A 243 33.02 -2.09 -5.02
N ASP A 244 32.87 -0.77 -4.80
CA ASP A 244 33.62 0.23 -5.55
C ASP A 244 35.14 0.17 -5.28
N LEU A 245 35.56 -0.23 -4.07
CA LEU A 245 36.98 -0.41 -3.73
C LEU A 245 37.59 -1.58 -4.51
N GLU A 246 36.93 -2.74 -4.46
CA GLU A 246 37.38 -3.95 -5.16
C GLU A 246 37.36 -3.77 -6.68
N LEU A 247 36.33 -3.11 -7.23
CA LEU A 247 36.25 -2.80 -8.66
C LEU A 247 37.44 -1.94 -9.12
N ARG A 248 37.79 -0.91 -8.33
CA ARG A 248 38.93 -0.04 -8.66
C ARG A 248 40.25 -0.78 -8.56
N ALA A 249 40.39 -1.71 -7.60
CA ALA A 249 41.58 -2.55 -7.47
C ALA A 249 41.71 -3.50 -8.67
N ALA A 250 40.64 -4.17 -9.06
CA ALA A 250 40.61 -5.07 -10.23
C ALA A 250 40.98 -4.33 -11.53
N VAL A 251 40.37 -3.16 -11.78
CA VAL A 251 40.71 -2.33 -12.94
C VAL A 251 42.18 -1.89 -12.90
N MET A 252 42.72 -1.58 -11.72
CA MET A 252 44.11 -1.19 -11.59
C MET A 252 45.07 -2.33 -11.92
N HIS A 253 44.74 -3.57 -11.54
CA HIS A 253 45.51 -4.75 -11.96
C HIS A 253 45.50 -4.91 -13.47
N ASP A 254 44.33 -4.87 -14.12
CA ASP A 254 44.23 -4.99 -15.58
C ASP A 254 44.96 -3.86 -16.32
N ILE A 255 44.93 -2.62 -15.80
CA ILE A 255 45.71 -1.50 -16.37
C ILE A 255 47.21 -1.80 -16.33
N LEU A 256 47.72 -2.32 -15.21
CA LEU A 256 49.16 -2.59 -15.06
C LEU A 256 49.63 -3.72 -15.98
N ASP A 257 48.77 -4.70 -16.24
CA ASP A 257 49.06 -5.84 -17.11
C ASP A 257 48.98 -5.49 -18.60
N MET A 258 48.06 -4.59 -18.99
CA MET A 258 47.89 -4.16 -20.39
C MET A 258 48.91 -3.11 -20.85
N MET A 259 49.57 -2.40 -19.93
CA MET A 259 50.45 -1.28 -20.28
C MET A 259 51.87 -1.77 -20.60
N PRO A 260 52.48 -1.33 -21.73
CA PRO A 260 53.86 -1.69 -22.06
C PRO A 260 54.86 -1.15 -21.04
N GLU A 261 56.02 -1.81 -20.94
CA GLU A 261 57.09 -1.43 -20.02
C GLU A 261 57.56 0.01 -20.31
N GLY A 262 57.44 0.90 -19.31
CA GLY A 262 57.78 2.33 -19.41
C GLY A 262 56.63 3.33 -19.19
N VAL A 263 55.35 2.92 -19.25
CA VAL A 263 54.18 3.85 -19.18
C VAL A 263 53.32 3.68 -17.91
N LYS A 264 53.72 2.79 -16.99
CA LYS A 264 52.82 2.15 -16.00
C LYS A 264 52.28 3.04 -14.86
N GLN A 265 53.04 4.01 -14.34
CA GLN A 265 52.65 4.69 -13.07
C GLN A 265 51.83 5.99 -13.22
N ASN A 266 52.02 6.77 -14.29
CA ASN A 266 51.41 8.12 -14.37
C ASN A 266 49.98 8.14 -14.96
N LYS A 267 49.59 7.13 -15.77
CA LYS A 267 48.30 7.14 -16.50
C LYS A 267 47.16 6.39 -15.79
N ALA A 268 47.44 5.55 -14.79
CA ALA A 268 46.42 4.74 -14.10
C ALA A 268 45.30 5.59 -13.45
N ARG A 269 45.65 6.73 -12.86
CA ARG A 269 44.68 7.64 -12.24
C ARG A 269 43.71 8.24 -13.26
N VAL A 270 44.20 8.60 -14.45
CA VAL A 270 43.41 9.20 -15.53
C VAL A 270 42.44 8.15 -16.09
N ILE A 271 42.90 6.91 -16.29
CA ILE A 271 42.02 5.82 -16.74
C ILE A 271 40.89 5.56 -15.71
N LEU A 272 41.18 5.61 -14.40
CA LEU A 272 40.15 5.49 -13.37
C LEU A 272 39.16 6.68 -13.33
N GLN A 273 39.58 7.87 -13.77
CA GLN A 273 38.67 9.00 -13.97
C GLN A 273 37.75 8.73 -15.16
N HIS A 274 38.28 8.25 -16.29
CA HIS A 274 37.47 7.82 -17.43
C HIS A 274 36.49 6.70 -17.08
N LEU A 275 36.88 5.70 -16.28
CA LEU A 275 35.97 4.67 -15.77
C LEU A 275 34.81 5.28 -14.97
N SER A 276 35.13 6.26 -14.11
CA SER A 276 34.13 6.93 -13.27
C SER A 276 33.18 7.78 -14.11
N GLU A 277 33.68 8.41 -15.16
CA GLU A 277 32.89 9.21 -16.09
C GLU A 277 32.01 8.33 -16.98
N ALA A 278 32.56 7.27 -17.56
CA ALA A 278 31.81 6.28 -18.34
C ALA A 278 30.63 5.70 -17.53
N TRP A 279 30.83 5.46 -16.23
CA TRP A 279 29.74 5.05 -15.33
C TRP A 279 28.66 6.13 -15.13
N ARG A 280 29.03 7.42 -15.07
CA ARG A 280 28.07 8.53 -15.00
C ARG A 280 27.29 8.66 -16.31
N CYS A 281 27.98 8.63 -17.45
CA CYS A 281 27.36 8.64 -18.78
C CYS A 281 26.39 7.47 -18.94
N TRP A 282 26.76 6.25 -18.54
CA TRP A 282 25.85 5.11 -18.54
C TRP A 282 24.59 5.36 -17.69
N LYS A 283 24.73 5.94 -16.49
CA LYS A 283 23.58 6.28 -15.64
C LYS A 283 22.69 7.39 -16.21
N ALA A 284 23.27 8.33 -16.97
CA ALA A 284 22.57 9.43 -17.63
C ALA A 284 22.03 9.05 -19.03
N ASN A 285 22.35 7.84 -19.51
CA ASN A 285 22.13 7.41 -20.89
C ASN A 285 22.76 8.31 -21.95
N ILE A 286 23.89 8.93 -21.62
CA ILE A 286 24.68 9.71 -22.56
C ILE A 286 25.66 8.76 -23.26
N PRO A 287 25.77 8.77 -24.60
CA PRO A 287 26.76 7.97 -25.30
C PRO A 287 28.17 8.43 -24.87
N TRP A 288 28.94 7.52 -24.30
CA TRP A 288 30.30 7.79 -23.89
C TRP A 288 31.26 7.42 -25.00
N LYS A 289 31.86 8.42 -25.65
CA LYS A 289 32.94 8.24 -26.62
C LYS A 289 34.01 9.28 -26.38
N VAL A 290 35.25 8.84 -26.18
CA VAL A 290 36.41 9.71 -25.93
C VAL A 290 37.30 9.70 -27.17
N PRO A 291 37.46 10.82 -27.88
CA PRO A 291 38.40 10.90 -29.00
C PRO A 291 39.83 10.59 -28.57
N GLY A 292 40.54 9.76 -29.35
CA GLY A 292 41.95 9.43 -29.09
C GLY A 292 42.23 8.47 -27.92
N LEU A 293 41.20 7.85 -27.32
CA LEU A 293 41.40 6.82 -26.29
C LEU A 293 41.80 5.49 -26.95
N PRO A 294 42.84 4.78 -26.46
CA PRO A 294 43.20 3.47 -27.00
C PRO A 294 42.07 2.45 -26.86
N THR A 295 41.78 1.71 -27.93
CA THR A 295 40.69 0.72 -27.98
C THR A 295 40.77 -0.36 -26.90
N PRO A 296 41.95 -0.87 -26.47
CA PRO A 296 42.01 -1.84 -25.37
C PRO A 296 41.52 -1.24 -24.04
N VAL A 297 41.87 0.03 -23.77
CA VAL A 297 41.45 0.76 -22.57
C VAL A 297 39.96 1.05 -22.61
N GLU A 298 39.43 1.46 -23.77
CA GLU A 298 38.00 1.67 -23.99
C GLU A 298 37.20 0.38 -23.72
N ASN A 299 37.61 -0.74 -24.31
CA ASN A 299 36.97 -2.05 -24.11
C ASN A 299 37.03 -2.53 -22.66
N MET A 300 38.16 -2.34 -21.98
CA MET A 300 38.28 -2.65 -20.55
C MET A 300 37.30 -1.82 -19.72
N ILE A 301 37.21 -0.50 -19.97
CA ILE A 301 36.26 0.38 -19.28
C ILE A 301 34.82 -0.08 -19.53
N LEU A 302 34.44 -0.36 -20.79
CA LEU A 302 33.09 -0.82 -21.14
C LEU A 302 32.74 -2.15 -20.45
N ARG A 303 33.69 -3.09 -20.37
CA ARG A 303 33.51 -4.36 -19.65
C ARG A 303 33.18 -4.14 -18.17
N TYR A 304 33.94 -3.29 -17.47
CA TYR A 304 33.72 -3.02 -16.05
C TYR A 304 32.50 -2.14 -15.79
N VAL A 305 32.18 -1.21 -16.68
CA VAL A 305 30.94 -0.42 -16.64
C VAL A 305 29.73 -1.35 -16.78
N LYS A 306 29.77 -2.32 -17.70
CA LYS A 306 28.73 -3.35 -17.84
C LYS A 306 28.61 -4.22 -16.59
N ALA A 307 29.72 -4.72 -16.05
CA ALA A 307 29.70 -5.53 -14.82
C ALA A 307 29.07 -4.76 -13.64
N LYS A 308 29.38 -3.46 -13.51
CA LYS A 308 28.78 -2.58 -12.50
C LYS A 308 27.30 -2.30 -12.77
N ALA A 309 26.90 -2.15 -14.03
CA ALA A 309 25.51 -2.00 -14.45
C ALA A 309 24.68 -3.23 -14.07
N ASP A 310 25.17 -4.43 -14.38
CA ASP A 310 24.48 -5.69 -14.07
C ASP A 310 24.28 -5.84 -12.56
N TRP A 311 25.32 -5.59 -11.75
CA TRP A 311 25.21 -5.57 -10.29
C TRP A 311 24.18 -4.53 -9.79
N TRP A 312 24.18 -3.34 -10.37
CA TRP A 312 23.31 -2.23 -9.97
C TRP A 312 21.83 -2.51 -10.28
N THR A 313 21.54 -3.08 -11.45
CA THR A 313 20.21 -3.47 -11.94
C THR A 313 19.66 -4.66 -11.16
N ASN A 314 20.45 -5.72 -10.98
CA ASN A 314 20.06 -6.88 -10.17
C ASN A 314 19.73 -6.48 -8.72
N SER A 315 20.54 -5.58 -8.15
CA SER A 315 20.28 -5.01 -6.83
C SER A 315 19.00 -4.17 -6.79
N ALA A 316 18.64 -3.47 -7.88
CA ALA A 316 17.38 -2.74 -7.98
C ALA A 316 16.18 -3.69 -8.00
N HIS A 317 16.20 -4.73 -8.84
CA HIS A 317 15.14 -5.74 -8.90
C HIS A 317 14.95 -6.47 -7.56
N PHE A 318 16.05 -6.93 -6.94
CA PHE A 318 15.99 -7.58 -5.64
C PHE A 318 15.36 -6.70 -4.56
N ASN A 319 15.76 -5.42 -4.49
CA ASN A 319 15.17 -4.50 -3.53
C ASN A 319 13.72 -4.13 -3.89
N ARG A 320 13.37 -4.02 -5.18
CA ARG A 320 11.99 -3.76 -5.59
C ARG A 320 11.06 -4.88 -5.16
N GLU A 321 11.46 -6.13 -5.35
CA GLU A 321 10.63 -7.28 -4.96
C GLU A 321 10.49 -7.38 -3.44
N ARG A 322 11.54 -7.06 -2.68
CA ARG A 322 11.46 -6.97 -1.22
C ARG A 322 10.52 -5.86 -0.75
N VAL A 323 10.53 -4.70 -1.41
CA VAL A 323 9.59 -3.60 -1.12
C VAL A 323 8.17 -4.03 -1.47
N ARG A 324 7.94 -4.69 -2.60
CA ARG A 324 6.62 -5.18 -3.03
C ARG A 324 6.01 -6.14 -2.02
N ARG A 325 6.77 -7.15 -1.56
CA ARG A 325 6.33 -8.16 -0.57
C ARG A 325 6.15 -7.63 0.86
N GLY A 326 6.51 -6.38 1.14
CA GLY A 326 6.42 -5.83 2.50
C GLY A 326 7.49 -6.34 3.46
N ALA A 327 8.63 -6.80 2.95
CA ALA A 327 9.76 -7.21 3.79
C ALA A 327 10.31 -6.02 4.59
N THR A 328 11.10 -6.29 5.64
CA THR A 328 11.78 -5.22 6.39
C THR A 328 12.81 -4.53 5.51
N VAL A 329 12.50 -3.31 5.08
CA VAL A 329 13.32 -2.46 4.23
C VAL A 329 13.50 -1.10 4.88
N ASP A 330 14.71 -0.54 4.80
CA ASP A 330 15.01 0.77 5.36
C ASP A 330 14.49 1.87 4.42
N LYS A 331 14.08 2.99 5.01
CA LYS A 331 13.60 4.17 4.25
C LYS A 331 14.59 4.65 3.18
N THR A 332 15.89 4.58 3.48
CA THR A 332 16.96 4.97 2.54
C THR A 332 17.05 4.03 1.34
N VAL A 333 16.79 2.74 1.54
CA VAL A 333 16.78 1.75 0.46
C VAL A 333 15.59 1.99 -0.47
N CYS A 334 14.40 2.29 0.05
CA CYS A 334 13.24 2.63 -0.80
C CYS A 334 13.52 3.87 -1.66
N LYS A 335 14.07 4.95 -1.07
CA LYS A 335 14.44 6.17 -1.82
C LYS A 335 15.51 5.90 -2.88
N LYS A 336 16.55 5.13 -2.54
CA LYS A 336 17.58 4.72 -3.51
C LYS A 336 16.95 3.93 -4.64
N ASN A 337 16.12 2.93 -4.31
CA ASN A 337 15.46 2.07 -5.30
C ASN A 337 14.57 2.87 -6.26
N LEU A 338 13.78 3.82 -5.75
CA LEU A 338 12.99 4.74 -6.58
C LEU A 338 13.87 5.46 -7.60
N GLY A 339 14.97 6.08 -7.15
CA GLY A 339 15.91 6.75 -8.06
C GLY A 339 16.64 5.81 -9.03
N ARG A 340 16.75 4.51 -8.72
CA ARG A 340 17.27 3.50 -9.66
C ARG A 340 16.24 3.18 -10.74
N LEU A 341 15.00 2.90 -10.32
CA LEU A 341 13.92 2.54 -11.23
C LEU A 341 13.53 3.69 -12.17
N THR A 342 13.55 4.95 -11.69
CA THR A 342 13.34 6.12 -12.55
C THR A 342 14.37 6.19 -13.68
N ARG A 343 15.66 5.92 -13.40
CA ARG A 343 16.69 5.89 -14.44
C ARG A 343 16.52 4.72 -15.40
N LEU A 344 16.17 3.53 -14.91
CA LEU A 344 15.93 2.37 -15.77
C LEU A 344 14.73 2.61 -16.72
N TYR A 345 13.65 3.20 -16.18
CA TYR A 345 12.49 3.58 -16.99
C TYR A 345 12.90 4.56 -18.08
N LEU A 346 13.60 5.65 -17.75
CA LEU A 346 13.97 6.67 -18.74
C LEU A 346 14.98 6.18 -19.78
N LYS A 347 15.85 5.24 -19.43
CA LYS A 347 16.73 4.56 -20.40
C LYS A 347 15.91 3.77 -21.42
N ALA A 348 14.92 3.00 -20.95
CA ALA A 348 14.03 2.25 -21.82
C ALA A 348 13.11 3.17 -22.63
N GLU A 349 12.67 4.29 -22.05
CA GLU A 349 11.82 5.26 -22.73
C GLU A 349 12.58 6.01 -23.85
N GLN A 350 13.81 6.44 -23.60
CA GLN A 350 14.68 7.01 -24.63
C GLN A 350 14.91 6.05 -25.79
N GLU A 351 15.16 4.78 -25.48
CA GLU A 351 15.30 3.72 -26.49
C GLU A 351 14.01 3.54 -27.30
N ARG A 352 12.85 3.56 -26.63
CA ARG A 352 11.54 3.45 -27.27
C ARG A 352 11.27 4.59 -28.26
N GLN A 353 11.59 5.83 -27.86
CA GLN A 353 11.44 7.01 -28.72
C GLN A 353 12.41 6.96 -29.91
N HIS A 354 13.66 6.54 -29.68
CA HIS A 354 14.64 6.38 -30.75
C HIS A 354 14.20 5.32 -31.77
N ASN A 355 13.71 4.17 -31.31
CA ASN A 355 13.25 3.09 -32.18
C ASN A 355 12.02 3.52 -33.00
N TYR A 356 11.09 4.29 -32.44
CA TYR A 356 9.97 4.84 -33.21
C TYR A 356 10.43 5.72 -34.39
N LEU A 357 11.40 6.61 -34.16
CA LEU A 357 11.93 7.47 -35.22
C LEU A 357 12.77 6.70 -36.25
N LYS A 358 13.41 5.61 -35.82
CA LYS A 358 14.26 4.77 -36.66
C LYS A 358 13.44 3.80 -37.53
N ASP A 359 12.46 3.14 -36.93
CA ASP A 359 11.66 2.10 -37.57
C ASP A 359 10.45 2.69 -38.32
N GLY A 360 10.07 3.92 -37.98
CA GLY A 360 8.91 4.63 -38.54
C GLY A 360 7.61 4.37 -37.75
N PRO A 361 6.48 4.96 -38.18
CA PRO A 361 5.19 4.74 -37.54
C PRO A 361 4.79 3.27 -37.55
N TYR A 362 4.46 2.71 -36.37
CA TYR A 362 4.04 1.31 -36.24
C TYR A 362 2.64 1.04 -36.84
N MET A 363 1.85 2.10 -37.04
CA MET A 363 0.52 2.02 -37.65
C MET A 363 0.67 2.12 -39.17
N SER A 364 0.07 1.18 -39.90
CA SER A 364 0.08 1.23 -41.37
C SER A 364 -0.85 2.35 -41.88
N ALA A 365 -0.55 2.88 -43.07
CA ALA A 365 -1.39 3.93 -43.67
C ALA A 365 -2.83 3.45 -43.92
N GLU A 366 -3.01 2.17 -44.27
CA GLU A 366 -4.31 1.55 -44.50
C GLU A 366 -5.13 1.44 -43.21
N GLU A 367 -4.52 0.96 -42.12
CA GLU A 367 -5.14 0.93 -40.79
C GLU A 367 -5.56 2.34 -40.36
N ALA A 368 -4.66 3.32 -40.51
CA ALA A 368 -4.92 4.71 -40.15
C ALA A 368 -6.12 5.29 -40.90
N VAL A 369 -6.22 5.03 -42.21
CA VAL A 369 -7.35 5.47 -43.04
C VAL A 369 -8.65 4.79 -42.60
N ALA A 370 -8.65 3.47 -42.37
CA ALA A 370 -9.84 2.75 -41.92
C ALA A 370 -10.37 3.29 -40.57
N ILE A 371 -9.48 3.54 -39.62
CA ILE A 371 -9.85 4.09 -38.30
C ILE A 371 -10.36 5.53 -38.42
N PHE A 372 -9.68 6.35 -39.24
CA PHE A 372 -10.11 7.72 -39.49
C PHE A 372 -11.50 7.77 -40.13
N THR A 373 -11.74 6.98 -41.18
CA THR A 373 -13.05 6.88 -41.84
C THR A 373 -14.13 6.38 -40.89
N THR A 374 -13.82 5.39 -40.04
CA THR A 374 -14.77 4.91 -39.01
C THR A 374 -15.16 6.04 -38.05
N THR A 375 -14.19 6.86 -37.64
CA THR A 375 -14.43 8.00 -36.74
C THR A 375 -15.25 9.10 -37.42
N VAL A 376 -14.97 9.41 -38.69
CA VAL A 376 -15.74 10.38 -39.48
C VAL A 376 -17.19 9.92 -39.61
N ASN A 377 -17.41 8.67 -40.02
CA ASN A 377 -18.75 8.11 -40.17
C ASN A 377 -19.52 8.10 -38.84
N TRP A 378 -18.84 7.86 -37.71
CA TRP A 378 -19.45 7.95 -36.38
C TRP A 378 -19.90 9.37 -36.06
N LEU A 379 -19.02 10.35 -36.23
CA LEU A 379 -19.34 11.74 -35.92
C LEU A 379 -20.45 12.29 -36.83
N GLU A 380 -20.46 11.91 -38.10
CA GLU A 380 -21.53 12.26 -39.04
C GLU A 380 -22.86 11.63 -38.63
N LEU A 381 -22.85 10.34 -38.28
CA LEU A 381 -24.05 9.62 -37.81
C LEU A 381 -24.61 10.24 -36.52
N ARG A 382 -23.74 10.72 -35.62
CA ARG A 382 -24.14 11.45 -34.41
C ARG A 382 -24.53 12.91 -34.65
N ARG A 383 -24.48 13.39 -35.90
CA ARG A 383 -24.67 14.81 -36.28
C ARG A 383 -23.82 15.75 -35.42
N PHE A 384 -22.58 15.34 -35.12
CA PHE A 384 -21.72 16.06 -34.21
C PHE A 384 -21.26 17.38 -34.82
N SER A 385 -21.40 18.47 -34.07
CA SER A 385 -20.85 19.78 -34.43
C SER A 385 -19.47 19.96 -33.81
N HIS A 386 -18.47 20.29 -34.63
CA HIS A 386 -17.10 20.54 -34.17
C HIS A 386 -17.03 21.67 -33.13
N ILE A 387 -16.27 21.45 -32.05
CA ILE A 387 -16.08 22.43 -30.97
C ILE A 387 -15.27 23.61 -31.52
N PRO A 388 -15.82 24.84 -31.49
CA PRO A 388 -15.15 26.00 -32.04
C PRO A 388 -14.02 26.46 -31.11
N PHE A 389 -13.22 27.41 -31.61
CA PHE A 389 -12.32 28.16 -30.75
C PHE A 389 -13.12 29.01 -29.73
N PRO A 390 -12.68 29.13 -28.46
CA PRO A 390 -13.31 30.01 -27.48
C PRO A 390 -13.46 31.44 -28.02
N PRO A 391 -14.68 31.92 -28.31
CA PRO A 391 -14.85 33.22 -28.95
C PRO A 391 -14.40 34.34 -28.02
N LEU A 392 -14.02 35.50 -28.57
CA LEU A 392 -13.46 36.61 -27.78
C LEU A 392 -14.37 37.02 -26.62
N SER A 393 -15.68 37.06 -26.87
CA SER A 393 -16.75 37.36 -25.92
C SER A 393 -17.60 36.12 -25.61
N TYR A 394 -17.04 35.12 -24.94
CA TYR A 394 -17.79 33.92 -24.54
C TYR A 394 -18.46 34.10 -23.18
N LYS A 395 -19.75 33.74 -23.08
CA LYS A 395 -20.59 34.00 -21.89
C LYS A 395 -20.09 33.30 -20.61
N HIS A 396 -19.44 32.15 -20.74
CA HIS A 396 -19.06 31.31 -19.59
C HIS A 396 -17.54 31.32 -19.32
N ASP A 397 -16.77 32.18 -19.99
CA ASP A 397 -15.29 32.18 -19.90
C ASP A 397 -14.77 32.36 -18.48
N THR A 398 -15.33 33.33 -17.76
CA THR A 398 -14.92 33.64 -16.39
C THR A 398 -15.25 32.48 -15.44
N LYS A 399 -16.41 31.83 -15.63
CA LYS A 399 -16.79 30.64 -14.84
C LYS A 399 -15.82 29.48 -15.07
N LEU A 400 -15.46 29.19 -16.32
CA LEU A 400 -14.50 28.13 -16.66
C LEU A 400 -13.09 28.44 -16.12
N LEU A 401 -12.67 29.70 -16.19
CA LEU A 401 -11.39 30.13 -15.61
C LEU A 401 -11.37 29.94 -14.10
N ILE A 402 -12.42 30.35 -13.38
CA ILE A 402 -12.51 30.18 -11.92
C ILE A 402 -12.38 28.70 -11.55
N LEU A 403 -13.13 27.81 -12.22
CA LEU A 403 -13.05 26.36 -11.98
C LEU A 403 -11.63 25.80 -12.25
N ALA A 404 -10.97 26.26 -13.31
CA ALA A 404 -9.60 25.88 -13.61
C ALA A 404 -8.63 26.33 -12.52
N LEU A 405 -8.74 27.57 -12.06
CA LEU A 405 -7.88 28.14 -11.01
C LEU A 405 -8.10 27.46 -9.65
N GLU A 406 -9.34 27.11 -9.30
CA GLU A 406 -9.67 26.36 -8.08
C GLU A 406 -8.98 24.99 -8.08
N ARG A 407 -9.11 24.22 -9.17
CA ARG A 407 -8.44 22.92 -9.33
C ARG A 407 -6.92 23.00 -9.16
N LEU A 408 -6.29 24.06 -9.69
CA LEU A 408 -4.85 24.28 -9.54
C LEU A 408 -4.46 24.64 -8.10
N LYS A 409 -5.28 25.47 -7.43
CA LYS A 409 -5.06 25.90 -6.05
C LYS A 409 -5.16 24.74 -5.04
N GLU A 410 -6.09 23.82 -5.24
CA GLU A 410 -6.31 22.65 -4.37
C GLU A 410 -5.05 21.77 -4.20
N ALA A 411 -4.21 21.69 -5.23
CA ALA A 411 -2.96 20.91 -5.20
C ALA A 411 -1.97 21.38 -4.12
N TYR A 412 -2.12 22.62 -3.64
CA TYR A 412 -1.20 23.27 -2.69
C TYR A 412 -1.77 23.45 -1.28
N SER A 413 -3.08 23.28 -1.08
CA SER A 413 -3.76 23.45 0.22
C SER A 413 -3.20 22.58 1.35
N VAL A 414 -2.55 21.45 1.01
CA VAL A 414 -2.01 20.49 1.99
C VAL A 414 -0.51 20.74 2.31
N LYS A 415 0.21 21.46 1.44
CA LYS A 415 1.68 21.59 1.54
C LYS A 415 2.07 22.75 2.47
N ASN A 416 2.75 22.43 3.57
CA ASN A 416 3.32 23.45 4.48
C ASN A 416 4.59 24.13 3.95
N ARG A 417 5.24 23.58 2.91
CA ARG A 417 6.47 24.14 2.34
C ARG A 417 6.35 24.13 0.83
N LEU A 418 6.43 25.32 0.25
CA LEU A 418 6.35 25.56 -1.18
C LEU A 418 7.75 25.86 -1.72
N ASN A 419 8.10 25.30 -2.88
CA ASN A 419 9.30 25.67 -3.63
C ASN A 419 9.04 26.97 -4.43
N GLN A 420 10.05 27.47 -5.15
CA GLN A 420 9.93 28.70 -5.93
C GLN A 420 8.87 28.61 -7.04
N SER A 421 8.91 27.54 -7.86
CA SER A 421 7.92 27.29 -8.92
C SER A 421 6.47 27.25 -8.39
N GLN A 422 6.23 26.67 -7.21
CA GLN A 422 4.89 26.62 -6.61
C GLN A 422 4.42 27.99 -6.10
N ARG A 423 5.34 28.87 -5.68
CA ARG A 423 4.99 30.25 -5.31
C ARG A 423 4.67 31.07 -6.55
N GLU A 424 5.43 30.88 -7.63
CA GLU A 424 5.14 31.48 -8.93
C GLU A 424 3.78 31.03 -9.46
N GLU A 425 3.44 29.75 -9.30
CA GLU A 425 2.11 29.23 -9.66
C GLU A 425 0.99 29.89 -8.85
N LEU A 426 1.13 29.98 -7.52
CA LEU A 426 0.13 30.66 -6.69
C LEU A 426 0.01 32.15 -7.03
N ALA A 427 1.12 32.84 -7.28
CA ALA A 427 1.11 34.24 -7.69
C ALA A 427 0.40 34.44 -9.03
N LEU A 428 0.62 33.54 -10.01
CA LEU A 428 -0.08 33.56 -11.30
C LEU A 428 -1.57 33.28 -11.16
N ILE A 429 -1.95 32.38 -10.24
CA ILE A 429 -3.35 32.07 -9.93
C ILE A 429 -4.03 33.30 -9.31
N GLU A 430 -3.40 33.93 -8.32
CA GLU A 430 -3.92 35.15 -7.67
C GLU A 430 -4.07 36.30 -8.68
N GLN A 431 -3.06 36.55 -9.51
CA GLN A 431 -3.15 37.54 -10.60
C GLN A 431 -4.29 37.24 -11.59
N ALA A 432 -4.56 35.97 -11.88
CA ALA A 432 -5.64 35.57 -12.76
C ALA A 432 -7.03 35.73 -12.11
N TYR A 433 -7.14 35.68 -10.78
CA TYR A 433 -8.35 36.07 -10.06
C TYR A 433 -8.54 37.59 -10.05
N ASP A 434 -7.47 38.36 -9.86
CA ASP A 434 -7.53 39.82 -9.79
C ASP A 434 -7.85 40.46 -11.15
N ASN A 435 -7.28 39.94 -12.24
CA ASN A 435 -7.53 40.40 -13.61
C ASN A 435 -7.85 39.24 -14.58
N PRO A 436 -9.08 38.69 -14.55
CA PRO A 436 -9.44 37.51 -15.34
C PRO A 436 -9.47 37.80 -16.85
N HIS A 437 -9.79 39.02 -17.28
CA HIS A 437 -9.86 39.36 -18.71
C HIS A 437 -8.49 39.37 -19.38
N GLU A 438 -7.47 39.90 -18.70
CA GLU A 438 -6.09 39.84 -19.18
C GLU A 438 -5.57 38.40 -19.21
N ALA A 439 -5.85 37.62 -18.16
CA ALA A 439 -5.50 36.21 -18.11
C ALA A 439 -6.13 35.41 -19.26
N LEU A 440 -7.42 35.62 -19.54
CA LEU A 440 -8.14 34.99 -20.67
C LEU A 440 -7.55 35.40 -22.03
N SER A 441 -7.23 36.68 -22.22
CA SER A 441 -6.58 37.17 -23.43
C SER A 441 -5.24 36.48 -23.66
N ARG A 442 -4.44 36.33 -22.59
CA ARG A 442 -3.16 35.61 -22.61
C ARG A 442 -3.34 34.12 -22.94
N ILE A 443 -4.30 33.45 -22.32
CA ILE A 443 -4.64 32.04 -22.57
C ILE A 443 -5.01 31.84 -24.04
N LYS A 444 -5.96 32.63 -24.57
CA LYS A 444 -6.38 32.54 -25.98
C LYS A 444 -5.22 32.81 -26.94
N ARG A 445 -4.38 33.80 -26.63
CA ARG A 445 -3.16 34.07 -27.41
C ARG A 445 -2.21 32.87 -27.43
N HIS A 446 -1.99 32.20 -26.30
CA HIS A 446 -1.15 30.99 -26.24
C HIS A 446 -1.73 29.84 -27.07
N ILE A 447 -3.04 29.64 -27.05
CA ILE A 447 -3.69 28.61 -27.89
C ILE A 447 -3.45 28.90 -29.38
N LEU A 448 -3.51 30.16 -29.80
CA LEU A 448 -3.30 30.55 -31.19
C LEU A 448 -1.83 30.44 -31.63
N THR A 449 -0.88 30.94 -30.83
CA THR A 449 0.50 31.14 -31.30
C THR A 449 1.52 30.12 -30.76
N SER A 450 1.31 29.55 -29.58
CA SER A 450 2.32 28.67 -28.96
C SER A 450 2.26 27.26 -29.57
N ARG A 451 3.36 26.82 -30.18
CA ARG A 451 3.57 25.45 -30.69
C ARG A 451 4.87 24.80 -30.20
N SER A 452 5.67 25.54 -29.44
CA SER A 452 6.87 25.04 -28.76
C SER A 452 6.73 25.40 -27.29
N PHE A 453 7.00 24.44 -26.41
CA PHE A 453 6.79 24.54 -24.98
C PHE A 453 8.08 24.26 -24.22
N LYS A 454 8.12 24.63 -22.93
CA LYS A 454 9.28 24.33 -22.10
C LYS A 454 9.38 22.84 -21.76
N GLU A 455 10.55 22.46 -21.25
CA GLU A 455 10.75 21.10 -20.76
C GLU A 455 9.85 20.79 -19.55
N VAL A 456 9.44 19.53 -19.44
CA VAL A 456 8.59 19.02 -18.38
C VAL A 456 9.41 18.10 -17.48
N GLY A 457 9.41 18.40 -16.18
CA GLY A 457 10.07 17.54 -15.20
C GLY A 457 9.31 16.23 -15.01
N ILE A 458 10.01 15.12 -14.78
CA ILE A 458 9.38 13.84 -14.39
C ILE A 458 9.92 13.33 -13.06
N GLU A 459 9.00 13.02 -12.15
CA GLU A 459 9.28 12.26 -10.94
C GLU A 459 8.41 11.01 -10.88
N PHE A 460 8.65 10.14 -9.89
CA PHE A 460 7.82 8.97 -9.67
C PHE A 460 7.27 8.93 -8.25
N MET A 461 5.97 8.73 -8.13
CA MET A 461 5.32 8.38 -6.87
C MET A 461 5.47 6.88 -6.62
N ASP A 462 6.10 6.50 -5.50
CA ASP A 462 6.26 5.11 -5.11
C ASP A 462 5.05 4.62 -4.29
N LEU A 463 4.22 3.79 -4.92
CA LEU A 463 3.10 3.10 -4.27
C LEU A 463 3.49 1.72 -3.72
N TYR A 464 4.80 1.41 -3.68
CA TYR A 464 5.43 0.16 -3.23
C TYR A 464 5.12 -1.09 -4.06
N SER A 465 4.00 -1.14 -4.78
CA SER A 465 3.64 -2.20 -5.75
C SER A 465 4.06 -1.82 -7.16
N HIS A 466 3.60 -0.67 -7.65
CA HIS A 466 4.00 -0.05 -8.92
C HIS A 466 4.50 1.39 -8.69
N LEU A 467 4.90 2.06 -9.76
CA LEU A 467 5.34 3.46 -9.75
C LEU A 467 4.43 4.25 -10.69
N ILE A 468 4.06 5.47 -10.31
CA ILE A 468 3.27 6.37 -11.14
C ILE A 468 4.14 7.56 -11.54
N PRO A 469 4.29 7.87 -12.84
CA PRO A 469 4.99 9.07 -13.28
C PRO A 469 4.19 10.32 -12.88
N VAL A 470 4.89 11.31 -12.35
CA VAL A 470 4.34 12.62 -11.96
C VAL A 470 5.09 13.66 -12.76
N TYR A 471 4.39 14.40 -13.59
CA TYR A 471 4.97 15.42 -14.45
C TYR A 471 4.86 16.80 -13.79
N ASP A 472 5.91 17.59 -13.93
CA ASP A 472 6.00 18.96 -13.43
C ASP A 472 6.04 19.92 -14.62
N ILE A 473 4.93 20.62 -14.85
CA ILE A 473 4.70 21.49 -16.01
C ILE A 473 4.87 22.95 -15.57
N GLU A 474 5.34 23.80 -16.48
CA GLU A 474 5.48 25.22 -16.21
C GLU A 474 4.14 25.86 -15.77
N PRO A 475 4.11 26.66 -14.69
CA PRO A 475 2.88 27.23 -14.15
C PRO A 475 2.02 28.03 -15.16
N LEU A 476 2.64 28.83 -16.01
CA LEU A 476 1.91 29.64 -17.00
C LEU A 476 1.21 28.77 -18.06
N GLU A 477 1.92 27.73 -18.53
CA GLU A 477 1.37 26.75 -19.46
C GLU A 477 0.25 25.95 -18.79
N LYS A 478 0.43 25.58 -17.52
CA LYS A 478 -0.54 24.82 -16.73
C LYS A 478 -1.88 25.54 -16.53
N VAL A 479 -1.88 26.86 -16.36
CA VAL A 479 -3.12 27.67 -16.32
C VAL A 479 -3.85 27.62 -17.66
N THR A 480 -3.12 27.67 -18.77
CA THR A 480 -3.68 27.57 -20.12
C THR A 480 -4.27 26.18 -20.35
N ASP A 481 -3.51 25.12 -20.01
CA ASP A 481 -3.94 23.73 -20.11
C ASP A 481 -5.21 23.45 -19.27
N ALA A 482 -5.29 24.00 -18.06
CA ALA A 482 -6.43 23.83 -17.17
C ALA A 482 -7.70 24.50 -17.70
N TYR A 483 -7.58 25.70 -18.28
CA TYR A 483 -8.72 26.36 -18.92
C TYR A 483 -9.20 25.59 -20.16
N ILE A 484 -8.27 25.09 -21.00
CA ILE A 484 -8.60 24.25 -22.16
C ILE A 484 -9.33 22.99 -21.71
N ASP A 485 -8.86 22.31 -20.66
CA ASP A 485 -9.52 21.12 -20.10
C ASP A 485 -10.98 21.43 -19.71
N GLN A 486 -11.22 22.51 -18.95
CA GLN A 486 -12.58 22.91 -18.57
C GLN A 486 -13.46 23.26 -19.77
N TYR A 487 -12.91 23.99 -20.75
CA TYR A 487 -13.63 24.35 -21.97
C TYR A 487 -14.02 23.13 -22.80
N LEU A 488 -13.08 22.21 -23.02
CA LEU A 488 -13.30 21.00 -23.81
C LEU A 488 -14.33 20.08 -23.18
N TRP A 489 -14.24 19.83 -21.87
CA TRP A 489 -15.22 18.98 -21.18
C TRP A 489 -16.62 19.60 -21.19
N TYR A 490 -16.73 20.91 -20.98
CA TYR A 490 -18.02 21.61 -21.02
C TYR A 490 -18.67 21.56 -22.41
N GLU A 491 -17.93 21.88 -23.48
CA GLU A 491 -18.47 21.84 -24.84
C GLU A 491 -18.71 20.41 -25.34
N ALA A 492 -17.91 19.44 -24.92
CA ALA A 492 -18.09 18.03 -25.30
C ALA A 492 -19.34 17.42 -24.68
N ASP A 493 -19.64 17.72 -23.42
CA ASP A 493 -20.87 17.27 -22.75
C ASP A 493 -22.10 17.93 -23.37
N LYS A 494 -22.03 19.26 -23.61
CA LYS A 494 -23.10 20.02 -24.27
C LYS A 494 -23.46 19.50 -25.67
N ARG A 495 -22.51 18.87 -26.36
CA ARG A 495 -22.67 18.32 -27.72
C ARG A 495 -22.77 16.80 -27.73
N HIS A 496 -22.84 16.16 -26.56
CA HIS A 496 -22.92 14.71 -26.41
C HIS A 496 -21.85 13.94 -27.18
N LEU A 497 -20.60 14.40 -27.15
CA LEU A 497 -19.48 13.74 -27.83
C LEU A 497 -19.22 12.33 -27.28
N PHE A 498 -19.28 12.17 -25.96
CA PHE A 498 -19.02 10.91 -25.29
C PHE A 498 -20.33 10.13 -25.08
N PRO A 499 -20.44 8.89 -25.60
CA PRO A 499 -21.61 8.05 -25.38
C PRO A 499 -21.74 7.56 -23.93
N ASN A 500 -22.92 7.04 -23.61
CA ASN A 500 -23.33 6.57 -22.28
C ASN A 500 -22.43 5.47 -21.66
N TRP A 501 -21.69 4.68 -22.46
CA TRP A 501 -20.77 3.62 -22.00
C TRP A 501 -19.39 4.11 -21.56
N VAL A 502 -19.02 5.37 -21.88
CA VAL A 502 -17.72 5.94 -21.52
C VAL A 502 -17.78 6.39 -20.06
N LYS A 503 -17.00 5.73 -19.21
CA LYS A 503 -16.89 5.97 -17.76
C LYS A 503 -15.42 6.29 -17.38
N PRO A 504 -15.18 6.94 -16.23
CA PRO A 504 -16.14 7.56 -15.32
C PRO A 504 -16.92 8.72 -15.98
N ALA A 505 -18.18 8.85 -15.61
CA ALA A 505 -19.04 9.98 -15.95
C ALA A 505 -19.40 10.75 -14.66
N ASP A 506 -19.75 12.02 -14.79
CA ASP A 506 -20.03 12.89 -13.64
C ASP A 506 -21.33 12.54 -12.90
N THR A 507 -22.21 11.76 -13.52
CA THR A 507 -23.54 11.43 -13.00
C THR A 507 -23.52 10.37 -11.90
N GLU A 508 -22.46 9.58 -11.79
CA GLU A 508 -22.45 8.43 -10.88
C GLU A 508 -21.08 8.10 -10.30
N PRO A 509 -21.01 7.85 -8.97
CA PRO A 509 -19.82 7.32 -8.34
C PRO A 509 -19.60 5.84 -8.75
N PRO A 510 -18.35 5.34 -8.68
CA PRO A 510 -18.04 3.98 -9.11
C PRO A 510 -18.88 2.86 -8.47
N PRO A 511 -19.24 2.87 -7.16
CA PRO A 511 -20.09 1.83 -6.59
C PRO A 511 -21.51 1.78 -7.19
N ILE A 512 -22.07 2.94 -7.55
CA ILE A 512 -23.37 3.02 -8.22
C ILE A 512 -23.25 2.51 -9.66
N LEU A 513 -22.15 2.78 -10.35
CA LEU A 513 -21.87 2.18 -11.65
C LEU A 513 -21.84 0.64 -11.57
N VAL A 514 -21.23 0.06 -10.53
CA VAL A 514 -21.22 -1.40 -10.30
C VAL A 514 -22.64 -1.92 -10.03
N TYR A 515 -23.42 -1.20 -9.23
CA TYR A 515 -24.83 -1.55 -8.97
C TYR A 515 -25.66 -1.52 -10.25
N LYS A 516 -25.58 -0.43 -11.03
CA LYS A 516 -26.27 -0.31 -12.33
C LYS A 516 -25.83 -1.37 -13.33
N TRP A 517 -24.55 -1.75 -13.33
CA TRP A 517 -24.06 -2.85 -14.17
C TRP A 517 -24.70 -4.18 -13.76
N ALA A 518 -24.72 -4.51 -12.47
CA ALA A 518 -25.36 -5.73 -11.97
C ALA A 518 -26.88 -5.76 -12.22
N GLN A 519 -27.53 -4.62 -11.99
CA GLN A 519 -28.95 -4.42 -12.22
C GLN A 519 -29.30 -4.49 -13.73
N GLY A 520 -28.46 -3.88 -14.57
CA GLY A 520 -28.57 -3.93 -16.02
C GLY A 520 -28.47 -5.35 -16.56
N ILE A 521 -27.50 -6.15 -16.10
CA ILE A 521 -27.41 -7.58 -16.45
C ILE A 521 -28.70 -8.31 -16.06
N ASN A 522 -29.23 -8.06 -14.85
CA ASN A 522 -30.42 -8.74 -14.36
C ASN A 522 -31.72 -8.37 -15.13
N ASN A 523 -31.76 -7.17 -15.71
CA ASN A 523 -32.92 -6.65 -16.43
C ASN A 523 -32.94 -7.02 -17.92
N LEU A 524 -31.89 -7.66 -18.46
CA LEU A 524 -31.88 -8.17 -19.83
C LEU A 524 -32.93 -9.28 -20.02
N GLN A 525 -33.47 -9.39 -21.23
CA GLN A 525 -34.54 -10.34 -21.54
C GLN A 525 -34.03 -11.80 -21.43
N ASN A 526 -34.75 -12.63 -20.66
CA ASN A 526 -34.49 -14.07 -20.46
C ASN A 526 -33.03 -14.42 -20.11
N VAL A 527 -32.29 -13.50 -19.51
CA VAL A 527 -30.83 -13.61 -19.32
C VAL A 527 -30.39 -14.81 -18.48
N TRP A 528 -31.22 -15.28 -17.56
CA TRP A 528 -30.89 -16.41 -16.67
C TRP A 528 -31.34 -17.76 -17.20
N GLU A 529 -32.14 -17.79 -18.28
CA GLU A 529 -32.59 -19.02 -18.92
C GLU A 529 -31.42 -19.68 -19.68
N THR A 530 -31.33 -21.01 -19.57
CA THR A 530 -30.25 -21.83 -20.16
C THR A 530 -30.79 -23.17 -20.69
N SER A 531 -32.10 -23.26 -20.89
CA SER A 531 -32.80 -24.48 -21.30
C SER A 531 -32.49 -24.90 -22.72
N GLU A 532 -32.24 -23.93 -23.61
CA GLU A 532 -31.99 -24.16 -25.04
C GLU A 532 -30.48 -24.18 -25.38
N GLY A 533 -29.63 -24.17 -24.34
CA GLY A 533 -28.17 -24.25 -24.49
C GLY A 533 -27.49 -22.89 -24.62
N GLU A 534 -28.15 -21.82 -24.20
CA GLU A 534 -27.62 -20.46 -24.24
C GLU A 534 -26.54 -20.24 -23.19
N CYS A 535 -25.61 -19.34 -23.50
CA CYS A 535 -24.48 -19.00 -22.64
C CYS A 535 -24.33 -17.48 -22.48
N ASN A 536 -24.06 -17.02 -21.26
CA ASN A 536 -23.64 -15.65 -21.00
C ASN A 536 -22.13 -15.62 -20.81
N VAL A 537 -21.45 -14.72 -21.51
CA VAL A 537 -20.02 -14.51 -21.40
C VAL A 537 -19.76 -13.07 -20.96
N LEU A 538 -19.07 -12.91 -19.85
CA LEU A 538 -18.59 -11.60 -19.42
C LEU A 538 -17.07 -11.56 -19.54
N LEU A 539 -16.59 -10.61 -20.34
CA LEU A 539 -15.19 -10.34 -20.58
C LEU A 539 -14.77 -9.06 -19.85
N GLU A 540 -13.75 -9.18 -19.02
CA GLU A 540 -13.06 -8.08 -18.37
C GLU A 540 -11.65 -8.00 -18.93
N ALA A 541 -11.29 -6.85 -19.48
CA ALA A 541 -10.01 -6.68 -20.14
C ALA A 541 -9.45 -5.28 -19.89
N LYS A 542 -8.14 -5.14 -20.10
CA LYS A 542 -7.45 -3.87 -20.05
C LYS A 542 -6.80 -3.57 -21.40
N LEU A 543 -6.97 -2.35 -21.87
CA LEU A 543 -6.31 -1.82 -23.05
C LEU A 543 -4.84 -1.50 -22.69
N GLU A 544 -3.94 -2.43 -22.99
CA GLU A 544 -2.55 -2.29 -22.59
C GLU A 544 -1.81 -1.24 -23.41
N LYS A 545 -1.03 -0.41 -22.70
CA LYS A 545 -0.17 0.64 -23.29
C LYS A 545 -0.93 1.69 -24.10
N LEU A 546 -2.21 1.92 -23.80
CA LEU A 546 -3.05 2.93 -24.48
C LEU A 546 -2.35 4.29 -24.59
N CYS A 547 -1.91 4.88 -23.46
CA CYS A 547 -1.21 6.17 -23.47
C CYS A 547 0.17 6.12 -24.14
N GLU A 548 0.89 5.00 -24.07
CA GLU A 548 2.26 4.90 -24.58
C GLU A 548 2.29 4.75 -26.11
N LYS A 549 1.20 4.25 -26.70
CA LYS A 549 1.12 3.92 -28.12
C LYS A 549 0.43 4.94 -29.02
N ILE A 550 0.00 6.08 -28.47
CA ILE A 550 -0.64 7.14 -29.26
C ILE A 550 0.38 7.81 -30.19
N ASP A 551 0.16 7.72 -31.49
CA ASP A 551 0.88 8.48 -32.51
C ASP A 551 0.35 9.92 -32.56
N LEU A 552 1.23 10.90 -32.34
CA LEU A 552 0.87 12.31 -32.32
C LEU A 552 0.44 12.85 -33.69
N THR A 553 0.98 12.31 -34.77
CA THR A 553 0.62 12.75 -36.14
C THR A 553 -0.81 12.33 -36.49
N PHE A 554 -1.18 11.12 -36.11
CA PHE A 554 -2.52 10.60 -36.26
C PHE A 554 -3.51 11.27 -35.28
N LEU A 555 -3.09 11.46 -34.03
CA LEU A 555 -3.87 12.18 -33.03
C LEU A 555 -4.26 13.59 -33.51
N SER A 556 -3.34 14.32 -34.15
CA SER A 556 -3.64 15.65 -34.71
C SER A 556 -4.79 15.60 -35.71
N ARG A 557 -4.80 14.61 -36.61
CA ARG A 557 -5.88 14.44 -37.59
C ARG A 557 -7.22 14.11 -36.92
N LEU A 558 -7.20 13.22 -35.93
CA LEU A 558 -8.40 12.84 -35.17
C LEU A 558 -8.96 14.03 -34.37
N LEU A 559 -8.11 14.79 -33.68
CA LEU A 559 -8.55 15.96 -32.91
C LEU A 559 -9.17 17.04 -33.81
N ARG A 560 -8.67 17.23 -35.03
CA ARG A 560 -9.26 18.17 -36.00
C ARG A 560 -10.68 17.81 -36.43
N LEU A 561 -11.14 16.57 -36.20
CA LEU A 561 -12.54 16.20 -36.43
C LEU A 561 -13.48 16.74 -35.36
N ILE A 562 -12.98 16.94 -34.13
CA ILE A 562 -13.82 17.28 -32.97
C ILE A 562 -13.63 18.69 -32.44
N VAL A 563 -12.47 19.31 -32.66
CA VAL A 563 -12.15 20.67 -32.19
C VAL A 563 -11.57 21.53 -33.30
N ASP A 564 -11.57 22.85 -33.11
CA ASP A 564 -10.88 23.79 -33.99
C ASP A 564 -9.40 23.40 -34.20
N HIS A 565 -8.91 23.62 -35.42
CA HIS A 565 -7.55 23.31 -35.82
C HIS A 565 -6.47 23.89 -34.90
N ASN A 566 -6.65 25.10 -34.36
CA ASN A 566 -5.66 25.69 -33.45
C ASN A 566 -5.58 24.96 -32.12
N ILE A 567 -6.72 24.49 -31.60
CA ILE A 567 -6.78 23.70 -30.36
C ILE A 567 -6.15 22.33 -30.61
N ALA A 568 -6.48 21.67 -31.72
CA ALA A 568 -5.89 20.39 -32.10
C ALA A 568 -4.36 20.48 -32.23
N ASP A 569 -3.86 21.54 -32.87
CA ASP A 569 -2.43 21.77 -33.04
C ASP A 569 -1.74 22.08 -31.71
N TYR A 570 -2.39 22.86 -30.83
CA TYR A 570 -1.90 23.11 -29.47
C TYR A 570 -1.79 21.81 -28.67
N MET A 571 -2.87 21.02 -28.61
CA MET A 571 -2.92 19.75 -27.85
C MET A 571 -1.90 18.73 -28.35
N THR A 572 -1.69 18.67 -29.67
CA THR A 572 -0.70 17.76 -30.27
C THR A 572 0.71 18.22 -29.96
N ALA A 573 1.04 19.49 -30.24
CA ALA A 573 2.36 20.04 -29.98
C ALA A 573 2.74 20.01 -28.49
N LYS A 574 1.75 20.13 -27.60
CA LYS A 574 1.96 20.09 -26.14
C LYS A 574 2.41 18.74 -25.61
N ASN A 575 2.13 17.65 -26.33
CA ASN A 575 2.67 16.33 -26.01
C ASN A 575 4.12 16.14 -26.50
N ASN A 576 4.55 16.94 -27.48
CA ASN A 576 5.90 16.89 -28.05
C ASN A 576 6.86 17.83 -27.31
N VAL A 577 7.17 17.50 -26.06
CA VAL A 577 8.06 18.28 -25.19
C VAL A 577 9.28 17.47 -24.76
N THR A 578 10.30 18.18 -24.27
CA THR A 578 11.46 17.54 -23.66
C THR A 578 11.11 17.12 -22.23
N ILE A 579 11.23 15.83 -21.92
CA ILE A 579 11.07 15.29 -20.57
C ILE A 579 12.43 15.26 -19.87
N ASN A 580 12.52 15.90 -18.71
CA ASN A 580 13.75 16.04 -17.92
C ASN A 580 13.68 15.29 -16.58
N TYR A 581 14.70 14.48 -16.30
CA TYR A 581 15.03 14.02 -14.96
C TYR A 581 16.52 14.20 -14.67
N LYS A 582 16.87 15.27 -13.95
CA LYS A 582 18.24 15.59 -13.50
C LYS A 582 19.21 15.77 -14.67
N ASP A 583 19.83 14.67 -15.09
CA ASP A 583 20.88 14.55 -16.10
C ASP A 583 20.40 13.80 -17.35
N MET A 584 19.12 13.43 -17.42
CA MET A 584 18.50 12.68 -18.51
C MET A 584 17.42 13.51 -19.17
N ASN A 585 17.58 13.77 -20.47
CA ASN A 585 16.63 14.53 -21.29
C ASN A 585 16.27 13.71 -22.54
N HIS A 586 15.01 13.79 -22.98
CA HIS A 586 14.59 13.27 -24.28
C HIS A 586 13.30 13.95 -24.74
N THR A 587 13.09 14.02 -26.04
CA THR A 587 11.86 14.55 -26.63
C THR A 587 10.82 13.44 -26.74
N ASN A 588 9.60 13.71 -26.27
CA ASN A 588 8.48 12.77 -26.38
C ASN A 588 7.82 12.87 -27.76
N THR A 589 8.32 12.11 -28.73
CA THR A 589 7.77 12.09 -30.10
C THR A 589 6.63 11.10 -30.28
N TYR A 590 6.52 10.09 -29.40
CA TYR A 590 5.52 9.02 -29.47
C TYR A 590 4.94 8.73 -28.09
N GLY A 591 3.61 8.69 -27.99
CA GLY A 591 2.89 8.52 -26.73
C GLY A 591 2.48 9.83 -26.07
N LEU A 592 1.57 9.72 -25.11
CA LEU A 592 0.88 10.82 -24.44
C LEU A 592 1.48 11.14 -23.08
N ILE A 593 1.61 12.44 -22.78
CA ILE A 593 1.99 12.92 -21.45
C ILE A 593 0.75 13.01 -20.57
N ARG A 594 0.60 12.02 -19.68
CA ARG A 594 -0.52 11.90 -18.72
C ARG A 594 -0.62 13.03 -17.67
N GLY A 595 0.38 13.89 -17.57
CA GLY A 595 0.40 15.00 -16.61
C GLY A 595 -0.23 16.30 -17.11
N LEU A 596 -0.49 16.42 -18.42
CA LEU A 596 -1.19 17.56 -18.99
C LEU A 596 -2.63 17.58 -18.48
N GLN A 597 -3.20 18.76 -18.24
CA GLN A 597 -4.54 18.88 -17.64
C GLN A 597 -5.61 18.25 -18.55
N PHE A 598 -5.59 18.56 -19.84
CA PHE A 598 -6.50 18.01 -20.86
C PHE A 598 -6.14 16.59 -21.35
N SER A 599 -5.14 15.92 -20.75
CA SER A 599 -4.78 14.55 -21.15
C SER A 599 -5.93 13.57 -20.90
N SER A 600 -6.77 13.84 -19.90
CA SER A 600 -8.00 13.11 -19.60
C SER A 600 -8.92 13.04 -20.82
N PHE A 601 -9.16 14.19 -21.48
CA PHE A 601 -10.00 14.31 -22.65
C PHE A 601 -9.45 13.50 -23.83
N ILE A 602 -8.13 13.61 -24.09
CA ILE A 602 -7.48 12.86 -25.18
C ILE A 602 -7.60 11.35 -24.96
N VAL A 603 -7.33 10.87 -23.74
CA VAL A 603 -7.45 9.43 -23.43
C VAL A 603 -8.87 8.93 -23.63
N GLN A 604 -9.88 9.70 -23.20
CA GLN A 604 -11.27 9.30 -23.34
C GLN A 604 -11.75 9.30 -24.78
N TYR A 605 -11.34 10.30 -25.58
CA TYR A 605 -11.66 10.37 -27.00
C TYR A 605 -10.94 9.28 -27.80
N TYR A 606 -9.66 9.04 -27.53
CA TYR A 606 -8.92 7.96 -28.17
C TYR A 606 -9.48 6.58 -27.76
N GLY A 607 -9.91 6.44 -26.50
CA GLY A 607 -10.64 5.27 -26.02
C GLY A 607 -11.98 5.06 -26.73
N LEU A 608 -12.73 6.13 -27.03
CA LEU A 608 -13.97 6.04 -27.83
C LEU A 608 -13.70 5.45 -29.21
N ILE A 609 -12.59 5.84 -29.86
CA ILE A 609 -12.21 5.26 -31.15
C ILE A 609 -11.94 3.76 -31.00
N MET A 610 -11.27 3.33 -29.92
CA MET A 610 -11.08 1.90 -29.64
C MET A 610 -12.41 1.19 -29.39
N ASP A 611 -13.37 1.84 -28.71
CA ASP A 611 -14.70 1.29 -28.46
C ASP A 611 -15.44 1.00 -29.78
N LEU A 612 -15.32 1.90 -30.76
CA LEU A 612 -15.93 1.73 -32.09
C LEU A 612 -15.32 0.56 -32.86
N LEU A 613 -14.01 0.31 -32.70
CA LEU A 613 -13.35 -0.86 -33.29
C LEU A 613 -13.81 -2.17 -32.63
N ILE A 614 -14.03 -2.16 -31.32
CA ILE A 614 -14.48 -3.34 -30.57
C ILE A 614 -15.94 -3.67 -30.88
N LEU A 615 -16.84 -2.68 -30.79
CA LEU A 615 -18.28 -2.87 -30.97
C LEU A 615 -18.69 -2.96 -32.44
N GLY A 616 -18.00 -2.24 -33.31
CA GLY A 616 -18.45 -1.95 -34.66
C GLY A 616 -19.53 -0.85 -34.68
N MET A 617 -19.62 -0.16 -35.82
CA MET A 617 -20.49 1.02 -36.00
C MET A 617 -21.96 0.77 -35.71
N ARG A 618 -22.50 -0.35 -36.21
CA ARG A 618 -23.92 -0.69 -36.04
C ARG A 618 -24.27 -0.87 -34.56
N ARG A 619 -23.51 -1.73 -33.85
CA ARG A 619 -23.81 -2.03 -32.45
C ARG A 619 -23.55 -0.84 -31.53
N ALA A 620 -22.51 -0.05 -31.80
CA ALA A 620 -22.25 1.19 -31.07
C ALA A 620 -23.43 2.17 -31.20
N ASN A 621 -24.05 2.29 -32.38
CA ASN A 621 -25.20 3.18 -32.57
C ASN A 621 -26.46 2.68 -31.83
N GLU A 622 -26.72 1.37 -31.87
CA GLU A 622 -27.85 0.76 -31.13
C GLU A 622 -27.74 0.99 -29.62
N ILE A 623 -26.53 0.86 -29.04
CA ILE A 623 -26.29 1.11 -27.60
C ILE A 623 -26.41 2.61 -27.27
N ALA A 624 -25.93 3.50 -28.14
CA ALA A 624 -25.99 4.95 -27.92
C ALA A 624 -27.42 5.50 -28.08
N GLY A 625 -28.31 4.81 -28.79
CA GLY A 625 -29.62 5.31 -29.17
C GLY A 625 -29.56 6.38 -30.27
N PRO A 626 -30.69 6.87 -30.80
CA PRO A 626 -30.71 7.93 -31.80
C PRO A 626 -30.10 9.25 -31.27
N PRO A 627 -29.48 10.11 -32.11
CA PRO A 627 -28.90 11.38 -31.67
C PRO A 627 -29.91 12.36 -31.05
N GLU A 628 -31.17 12.31 -31.49
CA GLU A 628 -32.25 13.16 -30.97
C GLU A 628 -32.67 12.78 -29.55
N CYS A 629 -32.57 11.49 -29.20
CA CYS A 629 -32.94 10.94 -27.90
C CYS A 629 -31.94 9.83 -27.52
N PRO A 630 -30.74 10.20 -27.02
CA PRO A 630 -29.72 9.21 -26.67
C PRO A 630 -30.18 8.33 -25.50
N ASN A 631 -29.76 7.06 -25.52
CA ASN A 631 -30.10 6.11 -24.46
C ASN A 631 -29.32 6.40 -23.18
N ASP A 632 -29.93 6.10 -22.04
CA ASP A 632 -29.22 6.04 -20.77
C ASP A 632 -28.32 4.79 -20.70
N PHE A 633 -27.37 4.80 -19.75
CA PHE A 633 -26.48 3.65 -19.53
C PHE A 633 -27.27 2.37 -19.25
N VAL A 634 -26.86 1.26 -19.87
CA VAL A 634 -27.49 -0.09 -19.81
C VAL A 634 -28.97 -0.12 -20.22
N SER A 635 -29.40 0.78 -21.10
CA SER A 635 -30.75 0.79 -21.68
C SER A 635 -30.73 0.76 -23.21
N PHE A 636 -31.79 0.20 -23.80
CA PHE A 636 -32.05 0.15 -25.24
C PHE A 636 -33.41 0.79 -25.55
N GLN A 637 -33.66 1.09 -26.82
CA GLN A 637 -34.95 1.63 -27.28
C GLN A 637 -36.06 0.57 -27.20
N ASP A 638 -35.74 -0.68 -27.54
CA ASP A 638 -36.67 -1.79 -27.52
C ASP A 638 -35.93 -3.12 -27.26
N THR A 639 -36.70 -4.19 -27.07
CA THR A 639 -36.18 -5.55 -26.81
C THR A 639 -35.64 -6.23 -28.08
N GLU A 640 -36.04 -5.78 -29.26
CA GLU A 640 -35.57 -6.36 -30.53
C GLU A 640 -34.12 -5.92 -30.83
N THR A 641 -33.83 -4.63 -30.66
CA THR A 641 -32.48 -4.06 -30.73
C THR A 641 -31.58 -4.61 -29.63
N GLU A 642 -32.11 -4.92 -28.44
CA GLU A 642 -31.34 -5.63 -27.43
C GLU A 642 -30.89 -7.01 -27.94
N ASN A 643 -31.81 -7.77 -28.55
CA ASN A 643 -31.61 -9.17 -28.95
C ASN A 643 -30.90 -9.38 -30.29
N CYS A 644 -30.81 -8.37 -31.15
CA CYS A 644 -30.29 -8.51 -32.51
C CYS A 644 -28.78 -8.82 -32.63
N HIS A 645 -28.02 -8.73 -31.53
CA HIS A 645 -26.57 -8.92 -31.54
C HIS A 645 -26.08 -9.56 -30.22
N PRO A 646 -25.03 -10.42 -30.24
CA PRO A 646 -24.57 -11.10 -29.03
C PRO A 646 -24.09 -10.16 -27.91
N VAL A 647 -23.37 -9.09 -28.23
CA VAL A 647 -22.93 -8.08 -27.25
C VAL A 647 -24.15 -7.32 -26.72
N ARG A 648 -24.54 -7.51 -25.46
CA ARG A 648 -25.69 -6.80 -24.86
C ARG A 648 -25.29 -5.56 -24.08
N LEU A 649 -24.23 -5.62 -23.28
CA LEU A 649 -23.78 -4.47 -22.49
C LEU A 649 -22.30 -4.19 -22.72
N TYR A 650 -21.94 -2.92 -22.73
CA TYR A 650 -20.57 -2.45 -22.82
C TYR A 650 -20.32 -1.30 -21.85
N CYS A 651 -19.16 -1.33 -21.20
CA CYS A 651 -18.68 -0.25 -20.36
C CYS A 651 -17.17 -0.13 -20.50
N ARG A 652 -16.67 1.09 -20.64
CA ARG A 652 -15.23 1.37 -20.54
C ARG A 652 -14.96 2.34 -19.40
N TYR A 653 -14.14 1.95 -18.45
CA TYR A 653 -13.65 2.81 -17.37
C TYR A 653 -12.19 3.17 -17.64
N VAL A 654 -11.97 4.34 -18.25
CA VAL A 654 -10.64 4.80 -18.71
C VAL A 654 -10.00 3.79 -19.67
N ASP A 655 -9.18 2.87 -19.18
CA ASP A 655 -8.44 1.84 -19.92
C ASP A 655 -8.95 0.41 -19.69
N LYS A 656 -9.93 0.21 -18.80
CA LYS A 656 -10.57 -1.10 -18.56
C LYS A 656 -11.89 -1.21 -19.30
N ILE A 657 -12.17 -2.37 -19.87
CA ILE A 657 -13.40 -2.67 -20.60
C ILE A 657 -14.14 -3.85 -19.96
N TRP A 658 -15.46 -3.75 -19.92
CA TRP A 658 -16.38 -4.84 -19.57
C TRP A 658 -17.37 -5.03 -20.71
N LEU A 659 -17.44 -6.26 -21.19
CA LEU A 659 -18.31 -6.66 -22.30
C LEU A 659 -19.18 -7.83 -21.81
N PHE A 660 -20.49 -7.68 -21.87
CA PHE A 660 -21.43 -8.77 -21.59
C PHE A 660 -22.05 -9.25 -22.90
N MET A 661 -21.90 -10.54 -23.17
CA MET A 661 -22.37 -11.21 -24.37
C MET A 661 -23.36 -12.32 -24.02
N ARG A 662 -24.44 -12.42 -24.79
CA ARG A 662 -25.41 -13.52 -24.76
C ARG A 662 -25.30 -14.25 -26.09
N PHE A 663 -25.00 -15.54 -26.05
CA PHE A 663 -24.91 -16.38 -27.24
C PHE A 663 -25.96 -17.48 -27.20
N ASP A 664 -26.53 -17.76 -28.36
CA ASP A 664 -27.36 -18.95 -28.56
C ASP A 664 -26.49 -20.18 -28.79
N ALA A 665 -27.08 -21.37 -28.78
CA ALA A 665 -26.35 -22.63 -28.92
C ALA A 665 -25.58 -22.73 -30.24
N ASP A 666 -26.16 -22.24 -31.34
CA ASP A 666 -25.54 -22.25 -32.66
C ASP A 666 -24.39 -21.25 -32.79
N GLU A 667 -24.57 -20.03 -32.32
CA GLU A 667 -23.52 -19.00 -32.30
C GLU A 667 -22.34 -19.42 -31.44
N THR A 668 -22.62 -20.03 -30.28
CA THR A 668 -21.61 -20.57 -29.37
C THR A 668 -20.77 -21.64 -30.07
N ARG A 669 -21.44 -22.57 -30.77
CA ARG A 669 -20.79 -23.66 -31.49
C ARG A 669 -19.93 -23.13 -32.65
N ASP A 670 -20.45 -22.20 -33.44
CA ASP A 670 -19.73 -21.58 -34.55
C ASP A 670 -18.46 -20.84 -34.07
N LEU A 671 -18.60 -20.01 -33.04
CA LEU A 671 -17.48 -19.23 -32.51
C LEU A 671 -16.36 -20.12 -31.97
N ILE A 672 -16.73 -21.19 -31.24
CA ILE A 672 -15.76 -22.18 -30.76
C ILE A 672 -15.11 -22.91 -31.93
N GLN A 673 -15.87 -23.30 -32.95
CA GLN A 673 -15.35 -24.00 -34.12
C GLN A 673 -14.34 -23.15 -34.90
N ARG A 674 -14.62 -21.87 -35.12
CA ARG A 674 -13.68 -20.92 -35.73
C ARG A 674 -12.41 -20.77 -34.92
N TYR A 675 -12.55 -20.60 -33.60
CA TYR A 675 -11.39 -20.50 -32.71
C TYR A 675 -10.51 -21.76 -32.75
N LEU A 676 -11.10 -22.95 -32.66
CA LEU A 676 -10.36 -24.22 -32.66
C LEU A 676 -9.78 -24.58 -34.04
N ALA A 677 -10.35 -24.05 -35.13
CA ALA A 677 -9.78 -24.20 -36.47
C ALA A 677 -8.44 -23.45 -36.59
N GLU A 678 -8.34 -22.24 -36.02
CA GLU A 678 -7.08 -21.49 -35.99
C GLU A 678 -6.13 -21.94 -34.88
N HIS A 679 -6.67 -22.31 -33.72
CA HIS A 679 -5.93 -22.69 -32.52
C HIS A 679 -6.35 -24.10 -32.05
N PRO A 680 -5.88 -25.16 -32.73
CA PRO A 680 -6.28 -26.53 -32.38
C PRO A 680 -5.75 -26.93 -31.00
N ASP A 681 -6.63 -27.49 -30.17
CA ASP A 681 -6.30 -28.04 -28.84
C ASP A 681 -6.60 -29.55 -28.78
N PRO A 682 -5.72 -30.41 -29.34
CA PRO A 682 -5.91 -31.86 -29.33
C PRO A 682 -5.76 -32.48 -27.93
N ASN A 683 -5.05 -31.81 -27.01
CA ASN A 683 -4.68 -32.35 -25.70
C ASN A 683 -5.62 -31.89 -24.56
N ASN A 684 -6.62 -31.06 -24.83
CA ASN A 684 -7.47 -30.39 -23.84
C ASN A 684 -6.68 -29.49 -22.86
N GLU A 685 -5.62 -28.85 -23.36
CA GLU A 685 -4.75 -27.97 -22.58
C GLU A 685 -5.35 -26.57 -22.40
N ASN A 686 -6.45 -26.22 -23.09
CA ASN A 686 -7.11 -24.92 -22.93
C ASN A 686 -7.58 -24.66 -21.49
N VAL A 687 -7.83 -25.70 -20.70
CA VAL A 687 -8.17 -25.57 -19.27
C VAL A 687 -6.96 -25.10 -18.44
N VAL A 688 -5.74 -25.43 -18.87
CA VAL A 688 -4.50 -24.98 -18.24
C VAL A 688 -4.27 -23.52 -18.58
N GLY A 689 -3.94 -22.71 -17.57
CA GLY A 689 -3.73 -21.27 -17.76
C GLY A 689 -5.03 -20.45 -17.91
N TYR A 690 -6.21 -21.03 -17.64
CA TYR A 690 -7.43 -20.25 -17.50
C TYR A 690 -7.47 -19.58 -16.12
N ASN A 691 -7.43 -18.24 -16.10
CA ASN A 691 -7.45 -17.45 -14.87
C ASN A 691 -8.81 -17.58 -14.16
N ASN A 692 -8.82 -17.76 -12.85
CA ASN A 692 -10.05 -17.88 -12.06
C ASN A 692 -9.91 -17.20 -10.69
N LYS A 693 -11.03 -16.69 -10.18
CA LYS A 693 -11.09 -15.85 -8.98
C LYS A 693 -10.99 -16.70 -7.72
N LYS A 694 -9.79 -16.72 -7.11
CA LYS A 694 -9.48 -17.51 -5.91
C LYS A 694 -10.00 -16.90 -4.60
N CYS A 695 -10.55 -15.68 -4.65
CA CYS A 695 -11.23 -15.03 -3.54
C CYS A 695 -12.58 -15.69 -3.19
N TRP A 696 -13.17 -16.42 -4.14
CA TRP A 696 -14.39 -17.19 -3.94
C TRP A 696 -14.08 -18.66 -3.59
N PRO A 697 -14.96 -19.32 -2.80
CA PRO A 697 -14.85 -20.75 -2.54
C PRO A 697 -14.91 -21.59 -3.83
N ARG A 698 -14.45 -22.84 -3.74
CA ARG A 698 -14.35 -23.73 -4.91
C ARG A 698 -15.68 -23.98 -5.61
N ASP A 699 -16.78 -23.98 -4.88
CA ASP A 699 -18.11 -24.27 -5.42
C ASP A 699 -18.79 -23.01 -5.98
N SER A 700 -18.33 -21.83 -5.57
CA SER A 700 -18.88 -20.53 -5.99
C SER A 700 -18.12 -19.89 -7.16
N ARG A 701 -16.91 -20.38 -7.47
CA ARG A 701 -16.13 -19.92 -8.63
C ARG A 701 -16.59 -20.61 -9.92
N MET A 702 -16.16 -20.08 -11.07
CA MET A 702 -16.42 -20.69 -12.37
C MET A 702 -15.83 -22.11 -12.42
N ARG A 703 -16.65 -23.09 -12.78
CA ARG A 703 -16.26 -24.47 -13.08
C ARG A 703 -15.64 -24.52 -14.46
N LEU A 704 -14.56 -25.28 -14.59
CA LEU A 704 -13.78 -25.35 -15.82
C LEU A 704 -14.25 -26.52 -16.67
N MET A 705 -15.35 -26.33 -17.40
CA MET A 705 -15.86 -27.28 -18.39
C MET A 705 -15.20 -27.00 -19.75
N LYS A 706 -14.95 -28.03 -20.56
CA LYS A 706 -14.30 -27.88 -21.88
C LYS A 706 -15.04 -26.88 -22.77
N HIS A 707 -16.37 -26.98 -22.83
CA HIS A 707 -17.23 -26.09 -23.60
C HIS A 707 -17.07 -24.62 -23.15
N ASP A 708 -17.28 -24.34 -21.86
CA ASP A 708 -17.21 -22.98 -21.31
C ASP A 708 -15.81 -22.36 -21.42
N VAL A 709 -14.76 -23.15 -21.21
CA VAL A 709 -13.37 -22.69 -21.33
C VAL A 709 -13.05 -22.32 -22.78
N ASN A 710 -13.46 -23.16 -23.74
CA ASN A 710 -13.28 -22.87 -25.16
C ASN A 710 -14.08 -21.64 -25.58
N LEU A 711 -15.33 -21.50 -25.10
CA LEU A 711 -16.14 -20.30 -25.36
C LEU A 711 -15.48 -19.04 -24.82
N GLY A 712 -15.00 -19.07 -23.57
CA GLY A 712 -14.34 -17.92 -22.96
C GLY A 712 -13.06 -17.51 -23.72
N ARG A 713 -12.26 -18.49 -24.17
CA ARG A 713 -11.08 -18.21 -25.01
C ARG A 713 -11.45 -17.72 -26.40
N ALA A 714 -12.49 -18.28 -27.02
CA ALA A 714 -12.95 -17.89 -28.35
C ALA A 714 -13.51 -16.46 -28.35
N ALA A 715 -14.33 -16.10 -27.36
CA ALA A 715 -14.82 -14.74 -27.18
C ALA A 715 -13.68 -13.74 -26.95
N PHE A 716 -12.68 -14.10 -26.13
CA PHE A 716 -11.49 -13.27 -25.96
C PHE A 716 -10.68 -13.12 -27.25
N TRP A 717 -10.48 -14.21 -28.00
CA TRP A 717 -9.76 -14.21 -29.26
C TRP A 717 -10.44 -13.33 -30.30
N ASP A 718 -11.77 -13.41 -30.42
CA ASP A 718 -12.55 -12.57 -31.33
C ASP A 718 -12.37 -11.08 -31.02
N ILE A 719 -12.54 -10.68 -29.74
CA ILE A 719 -12.34 -9.28 -29.33
C ILE A 719 -10.89 -8.83 -29.51
N LYS A 720 -9.92 -9.71 -29.24
CA LYS A 720 -8.50 -9.40 -29.43
C LYS A 720 -8.15 -9.12 -30.90
N ASN A 721 -8.77 -9.84 -31.84
CA ASN A 721 -8.50 -9.67 -33.27
C ASN A 721 -9.12 -8.41 -33.86
N ARG A 722 -10.15 -7.83 -33.23
CA ARG A 722 -10.74 -6.56 -33.64
C ARG A 722 -9.82 -5.36 -33.41
N LEU A 723 -8.77 -5.51 -32.59
CA LEU A 723 -7.85 -4.43 -32.23
C LEU A 723 -6.50 -4.56 -32.95
N PRO A 724 -6.12 -3.57 -33.77
CA PRO A 724 -4.77 -3.50 -34.33
C PRO A 724 -3.72 -3.36 -33.22
N ARG A 725 -2.69 -4.22 -33.26
CA ARG A 725 -1.60 -4.22 -32.26
C ARG A 725 -0.79 -2.93 -32.26
N SER A 726 -0.85 -2.15 -33.33
CA SER A 726 -0.22 -0.84 -33.50
C SER A 726 -0.79 0.21 -32.52
N LEU A 727 -2.11 0.17 -32.25
CA LEU A 727 -2.80 1.09 -31.35
C LEU A 727 -2.74 0.62 -29.90
N THR A 728 -3.18 -0.61 -29.65
CA THR A 728 -3.31 -1.19 -28.31
C THR A 728 -3.35 -2.71 -28.41
N THR A 729 -3.38 -3.41 -27.27
CA THR A 729 -3.62 -4.85 -27.25
C THR A 729 -4.36 -5.22 -25.97
N VAL A 730 -5.04 -6.36 -26.02
CA VAL A 730 -5.56 -7.03 -24.83
C VAL A 730 -4.74 -8.30 -24.60
N GLU A 731 -4.23 -8.46 -23.38
CA GLU A 731 -3.46 -9.64 -22.94
C GLU A 731 -4.34 -10.56 -22.08
N TRP A 732 -4.16 -11.87 -22.21
CA TRP A 732 -4.97 -12.86 -21.49
C TRP A 732 -4.62 -12.87 -19.99
N GLU A 733 -3.35 -12.62 -19.67
CA GLU A 733 -2.79 -12.63 -18.33
C GLU A 733 -3.37 -11.54 -17.43
N SER A 734 -3.73 -10.38 -18.02
CA SER A 734 -4.33 -9.25 -17.31
C SER A 734 -5.86 -9.20 -17.43
N SER A 735 -6.47 -10.16 -18.14
CA SER A 735 -7.91 -10.24 -18.40
C SER A 735 -8.56 -11.40 -17.65
N PHE A 736 -9.88 -11.35 -17.52
CA PHE A 736 -10.69 -12.41 -16.93
C PHE A 736 -11.97 -12.59 -17.75
N VAL A 737 -12.36 -13.84 -17.97
CA VAL A 737 -13.60 -14.19 -18.66
C VAL A 737 -14.40 -15.14 -17.78
N SER A 738 -15.66 -14.81 -17.53
CA SER A 738 -16.61 -15.66 -16.82
C SER A 738 -17.71 -16.13 -17.77
N VAL A 739 -18.01 -17.42 -17.76
CA VAL A 739 -19.11 -18.00 -18.53
C VAL A 739 -20.18 -18.51 -17.56
N TYR A 740 -21.41 -18.06 -17.73
CA TYR A 740 -22.61 -18.64 -17.12
C TYR A 740 -23.31 -19.52 -18.15
N SER A 741 -23.54 -20.77 -17.77
CA SER A 741 -24.05 -21.82 -18.65
C SER A 741 -24.87 -22.82 -17.84
N LYS A 742 -25.37 -23.88 -18.50
CA LYS A 742 -26.05 -24.99 -17.81
C LYS A 742 -25.21 -25.61 -16.69
N ASP A 743 -23.89 -25.61 -16.80
CA ASP A 743 -22.97 -26.19 -15.81
C ASP A 743 -22.48 -25.16 -14.76
N ASN A 744 -22.43 -23.88 -15.15
CA ASN A 744 -21.93 -22.77 -14.35
C ASN A 744 -23.08 -21.89 -13.80
N PRO A 745 -23.43 -21.98 -12.51
CA PRO A 745 -24.57 -21.25 -11.95
C PRO A 745 -24.28 -19.80 -11.56
N ASN A 746 -23.00 -19.38 -11.54
CA ASN A 746 -22.59 -18.05 -11.12
C ASN A 746 -21.97 -17.28 -12.28
N LEU A 747 -22.22 -15.97 -12.34
CA LEU A 747 -21.49 -15.03 -13.18
C LEU A 747 -20.55 -14.18 -12.30
N LEU A 748 -19.27 -14.13 -12.64
CA LEU A 748 -18.22 -13.47 -11.85
C LEU A 748 -17.62 -12.29 -12.61
N PHE A 749 -17.36 -11.19 -11.90
CA PHE A 749 -16.71 -10.00 -12.46
C PHE A 749 -16.05 -9.16 -11.35
N ASP A 750 -15.02 -8.37 -11.67
CA ASP A 750 -14.45 -7.29 -10.87
C ASP A 750 -14.60 -5.95 -11.59
N MET A 751 -15.33 -5.06 -10.95
CA MET A 751 -15.51 -3.70 -11.45
C MET A 751 -15.20 -2.70 -10.35
N CYS A 752 -14.37 -1.70 -10.66
CA CYS A 752 -14.02 -0.60 -9.75
C CYS A 752 -13.46 -1.05 -8.37
N GLY A 753 -12.86 -2.24 -8.28
CA GLY A 753 -12.30 -2.81 -7.05
C GLY A 753 -13.29 -3.64 -6.22
N PHE A 754 -14.51 -3.83 -6.72
CA PHE A 754 -15.50 -4.75 -6.17
C PHE A 754 -15.47 -6.06 -6.93
N GLU A 755 -15.21 -7.14 -6.19
CA GLU A 755 -15.39 -8.50 -6.68
C GLU A 755 -16.85 -8.89 -6.51
N CYS A 756 -17.55 -9.07 -7.62
CA CYS A 756 -18.98 -9.32 -7.70
C CYS A 756 -19.27 -10.75 -8.19
N ARG A 757 -20.26 -11.38 -7.58
CA ARG A 757 -20.80 -12.67 -8.03
C ARG A 757 -22.31 -12.59 -8.08
N ILE A 758 -22.88 -12.72 -9.28
CA ILE A 758 -24.33 -12.80 -9.45
C ILE A 758 -24.77 -14.26 -9.46
N LEU A 759 -25.76 -14.57 -8.63
CA LEU A 759 -26.42 -15.87 -8.57
C LEU A 759 -27.94 -15.66 -8.75
N PRO A 760 -28.54 -16.14 -9.85
CA PRO A 760 -29.98 -16.07 -10.04
C PRO A 760 -30.72 -17.07 -9.13
N LYS A 761 -31.91 -16.66 -8.67
CA LYS A 761 -32.75 -17.44 -7.75
C LYS A 761 -33.07 -18.84 -8.31
N CYS A 762 -33.37 -18.92 -9.61
CA CYS A 762 -33.71 -20.17 -10.31
C CYS A 762 -32.61 -21.24 -10.28
N ARG A 763 -31.36 -20.87 -9.97
CA ARG A 763 -30.19 -21.77 -9.93
C ARG A 763 -29.70 -22.04 -8.49
N THR A 764 -30.43 -21.56 -7.49
CA THR A 764 -30.05 -21.72 -6.08
C THR A 764 -30.45 -23.11 -5.59
N ALA A 765 -29.59 -23.79 -4.84
CA ALA A 765 -29.87 -25.13 -4.32
C ALA A 765 -30.99 -25.15 -3.27
N ASN A 766 -31.16 -24.05 -2.52
CA ASN A 766 -32.27 -23.81 -1.62
C ASN A 766 -33.14 -22.68 -2.22
N VAL A 767 -34.47 -22.80 -2.14
CA VAL A 767 -35.41 -21.83 -2.74
C VAL A 767 -35.37 -20.46 -2.03
N GLU A 768 -34.88 -20.42 -0.79
CA GLU A 768 -34.79 -19.20 0.02
C GLU A 768 -33.50 -18.40 -0.21
N PHE A 769 -33.65 -17.07 -0.23
CA PHE A 769 -32.53 -16.14 -0.33
C PHE A 769 -31.69 -16.09 0.95
N VAL A 770 -30.38 -15.95 0.79
CA VAL A 770 -29.49 -15.70 1.92
C VAL A 770 -29.58 -14.22 2.27
N HIS A 771 -30.02 -13.89 3.48
CA HIS A 771 -30.03 -12.53 4.02
C HIS A 771 -28.79 -12.29 4.89
N ARG A 772 -27.81 -11.55 4.35
CA ARG A 772 -26.61 -11.09 5.07
C ARG A 772 -26.19 -9.72 4.54
N ASP A 773 -25.59 -8.91 5.40
CA ASP A 773 -24.97 -7.64 5.01
C ASP A 773 -23.92 -7.87 3.90
N GLY A 774 -23.93 -7.01 2.88
CA GLY A 774 -23.01 -7.09 1.73
C GLY A 774 -23.45 -8.00 0.59
N ILE A 775 -24.75 -8.30 0.52
CA ILE A 775 -25.41 -8.95 -0.62
C ILE A 775 -26.46 -7.99 -1.14
N TRP A 776 -26.39 -7.65 -2.43
CA TRP A 776 -27.46 -6.89 -3.09
C TRP A 776 -28.56 -7.82 -3.59
N HIS A 777 -29.80 -7.42 -3.35
CA HIS A 777 -30.99 -8.10 -3.86
C HIS A 777 -31.45 -7.39 -5.13
N LEU A 778 -31.10 -7.96 -6.29
CA LEU A 778 -31.44 -7.38 -7.59
C LEU A 778 -32.90 -7.66 -7.92
N GLN A 779 -33.65 -6.61 -8.20
CA GLN A 779 -35.08 -6.65 -8.47
C GLN A 779 -35.31 -6.45 -9.97
N ASN A 780 -36.07 -7.30 -10.63
CA ASN A 780 -36.41 -7.08 -12.03
C ASN A 780 -37.32 -5.85 -12.16
N GLU A 781 -37.00 -4.96 -13.10
CA GLU A 781 -37.69 -3.68 -13.26
C GLU A 781 -39.18 -3.84 -13.66
N MET A 782 -39.50 -4.86 -14.46
CA MET A 782 -40.86 -5.11 -14.97
C MET A 782 -41.72 -5.84 -13.95
N THR A 783 -41.24 -6.97 -13.42
CA THR A 783 -42.04 -7.81 -12.51
C THR A 783 -41.99 -7.34 -11.06
N LYS A 784 -41.03 -6.46 -10.73
CA LYS A 784 -40.72 -6.04 -9.36
C LYS A 784 -40.36 -7.21 -8.44
N GLU A 785 -40.06 -8.39 -8.97
CA GLU A 785 -39.61 -9.54 -8.19
C GLU A 785 -38.09 -9.52 -8.00
N ARG A 786 -37.62 -10.06 -6.88
CA ARG A 786 -36.18 -10.29 -6.67
C ARG A 786 -35.77 -11.56 -7.43
N THR A 787 -35.03 -11.39 -8.51
CA THR A 787 -34.65 -12.49 -9.42
C THR A 787 -33.23 -12.99 -9.21
N ALA A 788 -32.33 -12.18 -8.66
CA ALA A 788 -30.94 -12.55 -8.44
C ALA A 788 -30.33 -11.90 -7.18
N GLN A 789 -29.23 -12.48 -6.69
CA GLN A 789 -28.40 -11.91 -5.62
C GLN A 789 -27.00 -11.60 -6.15
N CYS A 790 -26.48 -10.42 -5.83
CA CYS A 790 -25.08 -10.06 -6.09
C CYS A 790 -24.28 -10.07 -4.78
N PHE A 791 -23.32 -10.98 -4.67
CA PHE A 791 -22.42 -11.05 -3.53
C PHE A 791 -21.19 -10.19 -3.79
N LEU A 792 -20.80 -9.38 -2.80
CA LEU A 792 -19.69 -8.43 -2.92
C LEU A 792 -18.52 -8.80 -2.03
N LYS A 793 -17.31 -8.62 -2.56
CA LYS A 793 -16.04 -8.61 -1.82
C LYS A 793 -15.15 -7.48 -2.32
N VAL A 794 -14.13 -7.14 -1.55
CA VAL A 794 -13.09 -6.18 -1.97
C VAL A 794 -11.99 -6.93 -2.71
N ASP A 795 -11.54 -6.39 -3.85
CA ASP A 795 -10.46 -6.95 -4.64
C ASP A 795 -9.12 -7.04 -3.87
N GLU A 796 -8.25 -7.96 -4.30
CA GLU A 796 -6.92 -8.10 -3.68
C GLU A 796 -6.02 -6.88 -3.95
N GLU A 797 -6.18 -6.24 -5.11
CA GLU A 797 -5.37 -5.09 -5.49
C GLU A 797 -5.66 -3.88 -4.58
N SER A 798 -6.93 -3.55 -4.29
CA SER A 798 -7.26 -2.42 -3.41
C SER A 798 -6.98 -2.70 -1.95
N MET A 799 -7.14 -3.94 -1.49
CA MET A 799 -6.61 -4.35 -0.17
C MET A 799 -5.10 -4.04 -0.05
N GLN A 800 -4.34 -4.37 -1.10
CA GLN A 800 -2.90 -4.11 -1.13
C GLN A 800 -2.58 -2.61 -1.29
N LYS A 801 -3.36 -1.83 -2.05
CA LYS A 801 -3.26 -0.36 -2.13
C LYS A 801 -3.44 0.26 -0.75
N PHE A 802 -4.49 -0.15 -0.02
CA PHE A 802 -4.70 0.30 1.36
C PHE A 802 -3.52 -0.08 2.26
N HIS A 803 -3.05 -1.33 2.18
CA HIS A 803 -1.89 -1.76 2.96
C HIS A 803 -0.64 -0.90 2.69
N ASN A 804 -0.34 -0.64 1.41
CA ASN A 804 0.78 0.18 0.99
C ASN A 804 0.61 1.64 1.41
N ARG A 805 -0.61 2.18 1.40
CA ARG A 805 -0.91 3.50 1.95
C ARG A 805 -0.56 3.59 3.44
N ILE A 806 -0.95 2.60 4.24
CA ILE A 806 -0.58 2.55 5.67
C ILE A 806 0.94 2.40 5.85
N ARG A 807 1.61 1.58 5.04
CA ARG A 807 3.08 1.48 5.03
C ARG A 807 3.73 2.83 4.75
N GLN A 808 3.17 3.62 3.83
CA GLN A 808 3.68 4.93 3.45
C GLN A 808 3.53 5.92 4.60
N ILE A 809 2.39 5.90 5.32
CA ILE A 809 2.18 6.67 6.54
C ILE A 809 3.25 6.30 7.58
N LEU A 810 3.47 5.01 7.84
CA LEU A 810 4.45 4.54 8.81
C LEU A 810 5.90 4.94 8.43
N MET A 811 6.28 4.84 7.16
CA MET A 811 7.63 5.22 6.68
C MET A 811 7.87 6.73 6.64
N SER A 812 6.82 7.51 6.37
CA SER A 812 6.90 8.98 6.38
C SER A 812 6.92 9.55 7.80
N SER A 813 6.37 8.83 8.79
CA SER A 813 6.19 9.26 10.19
C SER A 813 7.45 9.35 11.08
N GLY A 814 8.62 9.68 10.52
CA GLY A 814 9.92 9.61 11.21
C GLY A 814 9.98 10.34 12.57
N SER A 815 9.59 11.61 12.57
CA SER A 815 9.54 12.51 13.74
C SER A 815 8.31 13.44 13.66
N THR A 816 7.20 12.92 13.11
CA THR A 816 5.95 13.67 12.98
C THR A 816 5.14 13.62 14.27
N THR A 817 4.28 14.62 14.50
CA THR A 817 3.34 14.62 15.63
C THR A 817 2.39 13.41 15.57
N PHE A 818 1.93 12.92 16.72
CA PHE A 818 1.02 11.78 16.78
C PHE A 818 -0.32 12.07 16.12
N THR A 819 -0.84 13.29 16.28
CA THR A 819 -2.07 13.77 15.62
C THR A 819 -1.97 13.69 14.10
N LYS A 820 -0.84 14.05 13.49
CA LYS A 820 -0.65 13.92 12.02
C LYS A 820 -0.64 12.46 11.56
N ILE A 821 -0.15 11.53 12.37
CA ILE A 821 -0.19 10.09 12.04
C ILE A 821 -1.63 9.61 12.07
N VAL A 822 -2.38 9.97 13.13
CA VAL A 822 -3.78 9.56 13.31
C VAL A 822 -4.69 10.19 12.27
N ASN A 823 -4.52 11.47 11.92
CA ASN A 823 -5.30 12.12 10.85
C ASN A 823 -5.12 11.39 9.51
N LYS A 824 -3.89 11.03 9.15
CA LYS A 824 -3.64 10.28 7.91
C LYS A 824 -4.23 8.87 7.95
N TRP A 825 -4.24 8.23 9.12
CA TRP A 825 -4.92 6.96 9.32
C TRP A 825 -6.43 7.12 9.12
N ASN A 826 -7.05 8.11 9.77
CA ASN A 826 -8.49 8.38 9.67
C ASN A 826 -8.89 8.66 8.22
N THR A 827 -8.19 9.54 7.50
CA THR A 827 -8.49 9.80 6.08
C THR A 827 -8.37 8.55 5.22
N ALA A 828 -7.34 7.71 5.45
CA ALA A 828 -7.19 6.46 4.71
C ALA A 828 -8.26 5.42 5.07
N LEU A 829 -8.65 5.33 6.34
CA LEU A 829 -9.68 4.41 6.81
C LEU A 829 -11.06 4.83 6.33
N ILE A 830 -11.42 6.11 6.45
CA ILE A 830 -12.68 6.67 5.94
C ILE A 830 -12.76 6.42 4.44
N GLY A 831 -11.74 6.80 3.66
CA GLY A 831 -11.76 6.60 2.20
C GLY A 831 -11.92 5.14 1.77
N LEU A 832 -11.43 4.18 2.57
CA LEU A 832 -11.69 2.75 2.34
C LEU A 832 -13.13 2.37 2.71
N MET A 833 -13.58 2.76 3.91
CA MET A 833 -14.86 2.32 4.47
C MET A 833 -16.05 2.98 3.78
N THR A 834 -15.97 4.26 3.38
CA THR A 834 -17.06 4.96 2.67
C THR A 834 -17.13 4.56 1.20
N TYR A 835 -16.03 4.11 0.60
CA TYR A 835 -16.03 3.59 -0.77
C TYR A 835 -16.58 2.15 -0.83
N TYR A 836 -16.06 1.22 -0.03
CA TYR A 836 -16.44 -0.20 -0.12
C TYR A 836 -17.62 -0.62 0.77
N ARG A 837 -17.90 0.13 1.85
CA ARG A 837 -19.02 -0.05 2.78
C ARG A 837 -19.26 -1.51 3.16
N GLU A 838 -20.33 -2.11 2.66
CA GLU A 838 -20.80 -3.46 2.96
C GLU A 838 -19.91 -4.58 2.42
N ALA A 839 -19.15 -4.36 1.34
CA ALA A 839 -18.21 -5.34 0.80
C ALA A 839 -17.08 -5.70 1.79
N VAL A 840 -16.79 -4.80 2.74
CA VAL A 840 -15.75 -5.01 3.77
C VAL A 840 -16.14 -6.14 4.72
N VAL A 841 -17.43 -6.32 5.02
CA VAL A 841 -17.90 -7.32 6.00
C VAL A 841 -17.72 -8.74 5.47
N ASN A 842 -17.94 -8.94 4.17
CA ASN A 842 -17.76 -10.22 3.49
C ASN A 842 -16.29 -10.57 3.20
N THR A 843 -15.38 -9.60 3.38
CA THR A 843 -13.95 -9.76 3.09
C THR A 843 -13.15 -9.95 4.38
N GLN A 844 -13.04 -11.19 4.87
CA GLN A 844 -12.36 -11.52 6.13
C GLN A 844 -10.87 -11.14 6.13
N GLU A 845 -10.20 -11.28 4.98
CA GLU A 845 -8.79 -10.91 4.80
C GLU A 845 -8.57 -9.41 5.04
N LEU A 846 -9.54 -8.57 4.65
CA LEU A 846 -9.50 -7.14 4.85
C LEU A 846 -9.70 -6.79 6.33
N LEU A 847 -10.62 -7.45 7.04
CA LEU A 847 -10.80 -7.26 8.49
C LEU A 847 -9.50 -7.60 9.25
N ASP A 848 -8.85 -8.71 8.89
CA ASP A 848 -7.53 -9.10 9.41
C ASP A 848 -6.46 -8.03 9.14
N LEU A 849 -6.47 -7.47 7.94
CA LEU A 849 -5.55 -6.42 7.53
C LEU A 849 -5.80 -5.12 8.31
N LEU A 850 -7.05 -4.72 8.50
CA LEU A 850 -7.46 -3.53 9.26
C LEU A 850 -6.96 -3.61 10.71
N VAL A 851 -7.20 -4.74 11.40
CA VAL A 851 -6.70 -4.99 12.76
C VAL A 851 -5.18 -4.89 12.84
N LYS A 852 -4.47 -5.49 11.88
CA LYS A 852 -3.00 -5.45 11.82
C LYS A 852 -2.48 -4.02 11.58
N CYS A 853 -3.11 -3.28 10.68
CA CYS A 853 -2.74 -1.91 10.34
C CYS A 853 -2.99 -0.94 11.50
N GLU A 854 -4.15 -1.05 12.14
CA GLU A 854 -4.52 -0.23 13.30
C GLU A 854 -3.53 -0.43 14.46
N ASN A 855 -3.23 -1.69 14.80
CA ASN A 855 -2.24 -2.00 15.83
C ASN A 855 -0.83 -1.52 15.45
N LYS A 856 -0.45 -1.55 14.17
CA LYS A 856 0.84 -0.98 13.71
C LYS A 856 0.90 0.54 13.91
N ILE A 857 -0.19 1.27 13.64
CA ILE A 857 -0.29 2.71 13.86
C ILE A 857 -0.20 3.03 15.36
N GLN A 858 -0.98 2.34 16.20
CA GLN A 858 -0.86 2.49 17.66
C GLN A 858 0.56 2.15 18.15
N THR A 859 1.16 1.08 17.64
CA THR A 859 2.53 0.68 17.99
C THR A 859 3.55 1.74 17.58
N ARG A 860 3.32 2.47 16.48
CA ARG A 860 4.19 3.59 16.07
C ARG A 860 4.15 4.72 17.09
N ILE A 861 2.97 5.08 17.59
CA ILE A 861 2.78 6.10 18.64
C ILE A 861 3.44 5.63 19.95
N LYS A 862 3.20 4.39 20.36
CA LYS A 862 3.82 3.72 21.50
C LYS A 862 5.37 3.81 21.43
N ILE A 863 5.96 3.50 20.27
CA ILE A 863 7.41 3.65 20.03
C ILE A 863 7.88 5.09 20.18
N GLY A 864 7.10 6.08 19.75
CA GLY A 864 7.42 7.50 19.93
C GLY A 864 7.57 7.90 21.40
N LEU A 865 6.85 7.23 22.31
CA LEU A 865 6.93 7.40 23.75
C LEU A 865 7.87 6.41 24.45
N ASN A 866 8.68 5.67 23.68
CA ASN A 866 9.65 4.67 24.16
C ASN A 866 9.04 3.59 25.10
N SER A 867 7.76 3.28 24.94
CA SER A 867 7.07 2.24 25.72
C SER A 867 6.15 1.43 24.81
N LYS A 868 6.08 0.12 25.00
CA LYS A 868 5.07 -0.75 24.35
C LYS A 868 4.15 -1.42 25.36
N MET A 869 4.17 -0.95 26.62
CA MET A 869 3.44 -1.59 27.70
C MET A 869 1.94 -1.29 27.56
N PRO A 870 1.06 -2.31 27.40
CA PRO A 870 -0.38 -2.07 27.19
C PRO A 870 -1.02 -1.26 28.33
N ALA A 871 -0.62 -1.50 29.59
CA ALA A 871 -1.13 -0.78 30.75
C ALA A 871 -0.90 0.74 30.74
N ARG A 872 0.07 1.25 29.96
CA ARG A 872 0.30 2.70 29.80
C ARG A 872 -0.50 3.31 28.66
N PHE A 873 -1.10 2.47 27.83
CA PHE A 873 -1.77 2.86 26.60
C PHE A 873 -3.15 2.21 26.53
N PRO A 874 -4.06 2.55 27.47
CA PRO A 874 -5.44 2.15 27.36
C PRO A 874 -6.07 2.74 26.09
N PRO A 875 -7.14 2.13 25.55
CA PRO A 875 -7.79 2.59 24.32
C PRO A 875 -8.16 4.07 24.34
N VAL A 876 -8.59 4.59 25.49
CA VAL A 876 -8.97 6.01 25.69
C VAL A 876 -7.91 7.00 25.16
N VAL A 877 -6.62 6.71 25.31
CA VAL A 877 -5.54 7.60 24.82
C VAL A 877 -5.56 7.76 23.29
N PHE A 878 -6.06 6.75 22.57
CA PHE A 878 -6.13 6.77 21.11
C PHE A 878 -7.48 7.30 20.61
N TYR A 879 -8.58 6.85 21.20
CA TYR A 879 -9.93 7.04 20.64
C TYR A 879 -10.65 8.28 21.16
N THR A 880 -10.23 8.89 22.27
CA THR A 880 -10.85 10.14 22.74
C THR A 880 -10.73 11.23 21.67
N PRO A 881 -11.80 12.00 21.41
CA PRO A 881 -11.78 13.10 20.45
C PRO A 881 -10.70 14.14 20.76
N LYS A 882 -10.29 14.90 19.74
CA LYS A 882 -9.18 15.87 19.88
C LYS A 882 -9.55 17.05 20.76
N GLU A 883 -10.83 17.40 20.74
CA GLU A 883 -11.46 18.48 21.49
C GLU A 883 -11.33 18.24 23.01
N ILE A 884 -11.24 16.97 23.42
CA ILE A 884 -11.07 16.55 24.83
C ILE A 884 -9.62 16.08 25.10
N GLY A 885 -8.67 16.48 24.26
CA GLY A 885 -7.24 16.23 24.44
C GLY A 885 -6.75 14.83 24.01
N GLY A 886 -7.60 14.01 23.37
CA GLY A 886 -7.21 12.73 22.79
C GLY A 886 -6.61 12.85 21.38
N LEU A 887 -6.41 11.71 20.71
CA LEU A 887 -5.90 11.68 19.33
C LEU A 887 -7.02 11.67 18.27
N GLY A 888 -8.26 11.36 18.65
CA GLY A 888 -9.41 11.23 17.77
C GLY A 888 -9.23 10.14 16.72
N MET A 889 -8.63 9.00 17.08
CA MET A 889 -8.45 7.88 16.17
C MET A 889 -9.77 7.19 15.88
N LEU A 890 -10.06 6.85 14.63
CA LEU A 890 -11.24 6.04 14.27
C LEU A 890 -10.90 4.55 14.32
N SER A 891 -11.82 3.75 14.88
CA SER A 891 -11.66 2.32 15.12
C SER A 891 -12.40 1.49 14.07
N MET A 892 -11.72 0.47 13.55
CA MET A 892 -12.35 -0.63 12.80
C MET A 892 -11.79 -2.01 13.20
N GLY A 893 -10.79 -2.05 14.10
CA GLY A 893 -10.13 -3.27 14.56
C GLY A 893 -10.71 -3.89 15.84
N HIS A 894 -11.58 -3.19 16.56
CA HIS A 894 -12.31 -3.73 17.73
C HIS A 894 -13.55 -4.53 17.30
N VAL A 895 -13.36 -5.43 16.33
CA VAL A 895 -14.40 -6.28 15.77
C VAL A 895 -14.12 -7.75 16.11
N LEU A 896 -15.19 -8.53 16.28
CA LEU A 896 -15.13 -9.99 16.30
C LEU A 896 -15.03 -10.47 14.86
N ILE A 897 -13.87 -11.02 14.50
CA ILE A 897 -13.61 -11.51 13.15
C ILE A 897 -14.33 -12.87 13.01
N PRO A 898 -15.27 -13.01 12.07
CA PRO A 898 -15.91 -14.29 11.78
C PRO A 898 -14.86 -15.32 11.38
N GLN A 899 -14.90 -16.50 12.00
CA GLN A 899 -14.08 -17.64 11.63
C GLN A 899 -14.96 -18.89 11.48
N SER A 900 -14.63 -19.69 10.49
CA SER A 900 -15.18 -21.03 10.29
C SER A 900 -14.03 -22.01 10.02
N ASP A 901 -14.35 -23.29 9.85
CA ASP A 901 -13.34 -24.30 9.54
C ASP A 901 -12.60 -23.96 8.24
N LEU A 902 -11.29 -23.70 8.34
CA LEU A 902 -10.42 -23.35 7.22
C LEU A 902 -10.37 -24.43 6.13
N ARG A 903 -10.74 -25.68 6.45
CA ARG A 903 -10.84 -26.77 5.46
C ARG A 903 -12.05 -26.58 4.56
N TRP A 904 -13.21 -26.33 5.15
CA TRP A 904 -14.49 -26.24 4.44
C TRP A 904 -14.75 -24.86 3.84
N ILE A 905 -14.26 -23.77 4.44
CA ILE A 905 -14.41 -22.41 3.89
C ILE A 905 -13.80 -22.27 2.49
N LYS A 906 -12.77 -23.06 2.19
CA LYS A 906 -12.18 -23.09 0.84
C LYS A 906 -13.12 -23.71 -0.17
N GLN A 907 -13.96 -24.65 0.24
CA GLN A 907 -14.85 -25.41 -0.62
C GLN A 907 -16.22 -24.73 -0.74
N THR A 908 -16.87 -24.44 0.38
CA THR A 908 -18.26 -23.97 0.46
C THR A 908 -18.44 -22.86 1.51
N ASP A 909 -19.37 -21.94 1.26
CA ASP A 909 -19.86 -20.97 2.26
C ASP A 909 -21.03 -21.50 3.12
N ALA A 910 -21.53 -22.71 2.83
CA ALA A 910 -22.73 -23.29 3.45
C ALA A 910 -22.60 -23.51 4.97
N GLY A 911 -21.39 -23.74 5.48
CA GLY A 911 -21.14 -23.91 6.92
C GLY A 911 -21.25 -22.63 7.74
N GLY A 912 -21.41 -21.46 7.10
CA GLY A 912 -21.57 -20.18 7.78
C GLY A 912 -20.40 -19.82 8.70
N VAL A 913 -20.66 -18.91 9.64
CA VAL A 913 -19.72 -18.52 10.70
C VAL A 913 -19.97 -19.40 11.92
N THR A 914 -18.98 -20.19 12.33
CA THR A 914 -19.13 -21.09 13.49
C THR A 914 -18.46 -20.56 14.76
N HIS A 915 -17.42 -19.73 14.61
CA HIS A 915 -16.63 -19.18 15.70
C HIS A 915 -16.32 -17.69 15.46
N PHE A 916 -15.95 -16.98 16.52
CA PHE A 916 -15.45 -15.61 16.43
C PHE A 916 -14.05 -15.51 17.02
N ARG A 917 -13.16 -14.79 16.32
CA ARG A 917 -11.84 -14.43 16.81
C ARG A 917 -11.81 -12.96 17.18
N SER A 918 -11.44 -12.65 18.41
CA SER A 918 -11.25 -11.25 18.84
C SER A 918 -10.17 -10.56 17.98
N GLY A 919 -10.49 -9.41 17.41
CA GLY A 919 -9.55 -8.57 16.65
C GLY A 919 -8.54 -7.88 17.57
N MET A 920 -8.95 -6.83 18.26
CA MET A 920 -8.14 -6.09 19.24
C MET A 920 -8.62 -6.30 20.68
N THR A 921 -7.67 -6.34 21.61
CA THR A 921 -7.93 -6.55 23.05
C THR A 921 -8.41 -5.26 23.72
N HIS A 922 -9.49 -5.35 24.47
CA HIS A 922 -10.05 -4.31 25.34
C HIS A 922 -10.41 -4.91 26.71
N ASP A 923 -10.78 -4.07 27.67
CA ASP A 923 -11.23 -4.51 29.00
C ASP A 923 -12.66 -5.12 28.91
N GLU A 924 -12.98 -6.11 29.75
CA GLU A 924 -14.06 -7.11 29.55
C GLU A 924 -15.49 -6.55 29.34
N GLU A 925 -15.76 -5.27 29.65
CA GLU A 925 -17.08 -4.63 29.50
C GLU A 925 -17.08 -3.42 28.54
N GLN A 926 -15.92 -3.05 27.97
CA GLN A 926 -15.80 -1.84 27.17
C GLN A 926 -15.94 -2.12 25.67
N THR A 927 -17.09 -1.79 25.08
CA THR A 927 -17.24 -1.80 23.62
C THR A 927 -16.73 -0.49 23.02
N ILE A 928 -15.91 -0.58 21.96
CA ILE A 928 -15.47 0.58 21.18
C ILE A 928 -16.29 0.60 19.90
N PRO A 929 -17.07 1.66 19.62
CA PRO A 929 -17.88 1.73 18.42
C PRO A 929 -17.01 1.62 17.16
N ASN A 930 -17.48 0.83 16.19
CA ASN A 930 -16.80 0.61 14.91
C ASN A 930 -17.38 1.54 13.84
N LEU A 931 -16.51 1.98 12.92
CA LEU A 931 -16.92 2.94 11.89
C LEU A 931 -18.03 2.41 10.97
N TYR A 932 -18.06 1.11 10.67
CA TYR A 932 -19.06 0.49 9.79
C TYR A 932 -20.51 0.73 10.24
N ARG A 933 -20.79 0.77 11.55
CA ARG A 933 -22.16 0.99 12.05
C ARG A 933 -22.68 2.42 11.84
N TYR A 934 -21.80 3.36 11.54
CA TYR A 934 -22.13 4.76 11.28
C TYR A 934 -22.05 5.11 9.80
N ILE A 935 -21.93 4.11 8.92
CA ILE A 935 -21.92 4.28 7.47
C ILE A 935 -23.10 3.48 6.91
N GLN A 936 -24.01 4.16 6.20
CA GLN A 936 -25.14 3.52 5.53
C GLN A 936 -24.65 2.62 4.39
N PRO A 937 -25.17 1.39 4.21
CA PRO A 937 -24.83 0.55 3.05
C PRO A 937 -25.20 1.18 1.70
N TRP A 938 -24.54 0.78 0.61
CA TRP A 938 -24.82 1.34 -0.72
C TRP A 938 -26.23 0.97 -1.20
N GLU A 939 -26.66 -0.27 -1.03
CA GLU A 939 -28.03 -0.68 -1.42
C GLU A 939 -29.10 0.19 -0.75
N ALA A 940 -28.95 0.43 0.55
CA ALA A 940 -29.88 1.26 1.31
C ALA A 940 -29.86 2.73 0.85
N GLU A 941 -28.69 3.28 0.51
CA GLU A 941 -28.58 4.65 0.00
C GLU A 941 -29.19 4.78 -1.40
N ILE A 942 -28.95 3.80 -2.30
CA ILE A 942 -29.50 3.80 -3.66
C ILE A 942 -31.03 3.74 -3.64
N VAL A 943 -31.60 2.87 -2.79
CA VAL A 943 -33.06 2.77 -2.62
C VAL A 943 -33.63 4.05 -2.02
N ASP A 944 -32.99 4.63 -1.00
CA ASP A 944 -33.44 5.87 -0.39
C ASP A 944 -33.30 7.06 -1.36
N SER A 945 -32.27 7.06 -2.21
CA SER A 945 -32.01 8.05 -3.25
C SER A 945 -33.15 8.09 -4.27
N GLN A 946 -33.59 6.93 -4.78
CA GLN A 946 -34.74 6.87 -5.69
C GLN A 946 -36.01 7.45 -5.04
N ARG A 947 -36.27 7.11 -3.78
CA ARG A 947 -37.43 7.62 -3.03
C ARG A 947 -37.36 9.13 -2.83
N VAL A 948 -36.24 9.64 -2.34
CA VAL A 948 -36.05 11.06 -2.02
C VAL A 948 -36.09 11.93 -3.28
N TRP A 949 -35.49 11.50 -4.39
CA TRP A 949 -35.52 12.25 -5.63
C TRP A 949 -36.90 12.28 -6.29
N ALA A 950 -37.66 11.18 -6.21
CA ALA A 950 -39.06 11.16 -6.65
C ALA A 950 -39.92 12.11 -5.80
N GLU A 951 -39.75 12.08 -4.48
CA GLU A 951 -40.44 12.97 -3.54
C GLU A 951 -40.06 14.44 -3.79
N TYR A 952 -38.78 14.74 -3.99
CA TYR A 952 -38.30 16.08 -4.31
C TYR A 952 -38.90 16.59 -5.63
N ALA A 953 -38.98 15.75 -6.66
CA ALA A 953 -39.60 16.12 -7.93
C ALA A 953 -41.08 16.50 -7.77
N LEU A 954 -41.82 15.74 -6.96
CA LEU A 954 -43.22 16.05 -6.62
C LEU A 954 -43.33 17.34 -5.81
N LYS A 955 -42.58 17.48 -4.71
CA LYS A 955 -42.54 18.71 -3.89
C LYS A 955 -42.19 19.94 -4.72
N ARG A 956 -41.26 19.82 -5.68
CA ARG A 956 -40.89 20.90 -6.61
C ARG A 956 -41.99 21.23 -7.59
N GLN A 957 -42.69 20.22 -8.13
CA GLN A 957 -43.82 20.44 -9.00
C GLN A 957 -44.96 21.14 -8.25
N GLU A 958 -45.29 20.69 -7.04
CA GLU A 958 -46.30 21.31 -6.17
C GLU A 958 -45.94 22.76 -5.84
N ALA A 959 -44.70 23.02 -5.41
CA ALA A 959 -44.22 24.38 -5.13
C ALA A 959 -44.34 25.29 -6.35
N ASN A 960 -43.96 24.81 -7.54
CA ASN A 960 -44.12 25.56 -8.79
C ASN A 960 -45.59 25.83 -9.11
N THR A 961 -46.49 24.85 -8.91
CA THR A 961 -47.95 25.06 -9.10
C THR A 961 -48.53 26.07 -8.10
N GLN A 962 -47.98 26.12 -6.89
CA GLN A 962 -48.35 27.08 -5.85
C GLN A 962 -47.61 28.44 -5.99
N ASN A 963 -46.75 28.61 -7.00
CA ASN A 963 -45.83 29.75 -7.15
C ASN A 963 -45.01 30.04 -5.88
N ARG A 964 -44.73 29.00 -5.08
CA ARG A 964 -43.91 29.06 -3.89
C ARG A 964 -42.49 28.62 -4.23
N ARG A 965 -41.50 29.24 -3.58
CA ARG A 965 -40.13 28.75 -3.58
C ARG A 965 -39.94 27.73 -2.45
N LEU A 966 -39.40 26.57 -2.77
CA LEU A 966 -38.94 25.58 -1.78
C LEU A 966 -37.93 26.21 -0.82
N THR A 967 -38.15 26.03 0.48
CA THR A 967 -37.21 26.45 1.54
C THR A 967 -36.46 25.26 2.11
N LEU A 968 -35.45 25.53 2.95
CA LEU A 968 -34.69 24.48 3.63
C LEU A 968 -35.58 23.61 4.54
N GLU A 969 -36.57 24.22 5.19
CA GLU A 969 -37.50 23.53 6.10
C GLU A 969 -38.33 22.45 5.39
N ASP A 970 -38.67 22.66 4.11
CA ASP A 970 -39.42 21.69 3.31
C ASP A 970 -38.61 20.41 2.97
N LEU A 971 -37.28 20.48 3.18
CA LEU A 971 -36.29 19.47 2.81
C LEU A 971 -35.52 18.93 4.03
N ASP A 972 -35.84 19.36 5.26
CA ASP A 972 -35.08 18.98 6.47
C ASP A 972 -35.14 17.46 6.74
N ASP A 973 -36.25 16.81 6.37
CA ASP A 973 -36.45 15.36 6.44
C ASP A 973 -35.52 14.55 5.51
N SER A 974 -35.02 15.19 4.45
CA SER A 974 -34.29 14.60 3.34
C SER A 974 -32.95 15.28 3.06
N TRP A 975 -32.51 16.20 3.94
CA TRP A 975 -31.35 17.08 3.72
C TRP A 975 -30.04 16.34 3.40
N ASP A 976 -29.74 15.30 4.18
CA ASP A 976 -28.52 14.49 4.04
C ASP A 976 -28.78 13.18 3.26
N ARG A 977 -29.89 13.08 2.51
CA ARG A 977 -30.29 11.83 1.82
C ARG A 977 -30.22 11.95 0.31
N GLY A 978 -29.90 10.82 -0.33
CA GLY A 978 -29.84 10.66 -1.78
C GLY A 978 -28.45 10.93 -2.38
N ASP A 979 -28.08 10.13 -3.38
CA ASP A 979 -26.75 10.19 -4.01
C ASP A 979 -26.51 11.52 -4.73
N GLY A 980 -27.61 12.16 -5.15
CA GLY A 980 -27.60 13.46 -5.80
C GLY A 980 -27.26 14.63 -4.88
N VAL A 981 -26.88 14.46 -3.61
CA VAL A 981 -26.16 15.51 -2.84
C VAL A 981 -24.83 15.90 -3.57
N TYR A 982 -24.32 15.04 -4.45
CA TYR A 982 -23.27 15.40 -5.42
C TYR A 982 -23.79 16.19 -6.64
N GLU A 983 -25.00 15.89 -7.13
CA GLU A 983 -25.64 16.61 -8.26
C GLU A 983 -26.19 17.98 -7.85
N LEU A 984 -26.67 18.14 -6.62
CA LEU A 984 -27.21 19.39 -6.05
C LEU A 984 -26.10 20.41 -5.80
N ASN A 985 -24.93 20.00 -5.31
CA ASN A 985 -23.77 20.89 -5.18
C ASN A 985 -23.26 21.38 -6.56
N LEU A 986 -23.37 20.56 -7.62
CA LEU A 986 -23.02 20.95 -8.99
C LEU A 986 -24.09 21.81 -9.68
N LYS A 987 -25.37 21.57 -9.40
CA LYS A 987 -26.48 22.37 -9.97
C LYS A 987 -26.67 23.71 -9.24
N LEU A 988 -26.35 23.82 -7.94
CA LEU A 988 -26.36 25.10 -7.21
C LEU A 988 -25.23 26.05 -7.64
N ILE A 989 -24.12 25.55 -8.18
CA ILE A 989 -23.05 26.38 -8.79
C ILE A 989 -23.42 26.79 -10.24
N LYS A 990 -24.37 26.10 -10.87
CA LYS A 990 -24.87 26.43 -12.23
C LYS A 990 -25.96 27.51 -12.26
N PHE A 991 -26.40 28.04 -11.11
CA PHE A 991 -27.19 29.27 -11.03
C PHE A 991 -26.31 30.46 -10.64
#